data_AF-A0A2T0R3G2-F1
#
_entry.id   AF-A0A2T0R3G2-F1
#
_cell.length_a   1.000
_cell.length_b   1.000
_cell.length_c   1.000
_cell.angle_alpha   90.00
_cell.angle_beta   90.00
_cell.angle_gamma   90.00
#
_symmetry.space_group_name_H-M   'P 1'
#
loop_
_entity.id
_entity.type
_entity.pdbx_description
1 polymer ?
#
loop_
_entity_poly.entity_id
_entity_poly.type
_entity_poly.pdbx_seq_one_letter_code
_entity_poly.pdbx_strand_id
1 'polypeptide(L)'
;MHDDRSLVEGRVQRVLNHRIRPAVHPQRVPMTLSAWLVPDEPVPARDAVAALAEGRFGEFSVGTTWGRPWSTTWVRARAQVPAEWAGKRVEAQFDLGFVGDWPGNQAEALVHTLDGVPVKGVAPDNKIVPVVRDAQGGETVDWLLEMAANPDVMADDMRPTPLGDKSTAGEAHLYTMKVADLVVLDEEVWMLAVDVECLDDLMRHLPESEPRRYEIARALDRALDALDLDDVSGTATAARAELAGVLASPAVGSAHTLSSVGHAHIDSAWLWPLRETQRKTSRTFANVTALAQEYPEFVFACSQAQQYAWVKERSPEVYARMQAAAKAGQWVPVGGMWVEADGNLPGGEALVRQFVTGKAFFREEFGVDCQGVWLPDSFGYSGAYPQIARLAGMDWFLTQKISWNQTNKFPHHTFRWEGIDGSQIFTHFPPVDTYNAIFSAEELTHAVANYSEKGRGTRSLAPFGHGDGGGGPTREMLERARRFADLEGAPKVVVQDPNRFFADARAEYPAPPVWAGELYLELHRATYTSQARTKAGNRRSEHLLREAELWATTAALNVPSYAYPHAELDRLWKVVLLHQFHDILPGSSIAWVHREAEQTYGRVRADLEALVTEAVHALGSGSRVLLNTAPHERTEVVGDQLVRVPASGAVVLADAAREDPTPVTLTRADGMLVLANGVLTVVVDADGLLASVVDEVNDREVLAPGARGNLLQLHSDFPNSWDAWDVDLHYRNRVVDLVAADEVTAVEEGPLRARVRVVRSFRASRIVQEYVLAAGSDRLDVRTEIDWHEQEKFLKAAFGLDLHAAVSSSEIQFGHVQRATHTNTSWDHARFETAMHRWVHVAEPGYGVAVANDSTYGHDTTRAAREDGGSTTTVRLSLVRGPRMPDPQADQGRHVLSYSLVPGARIADAVRTGYDVNLPLREVDGPAELPQAPVTVTGSGATLEAVKLAQDGSGDVVVRVYEAWGARAKGVLRTSFPVAEATVVDLLEDPAREGTAAARGVASLLDDGSVGFALRPFEVLSLRLARA
;
A
#
# COMPACT_ATOMS: atom_id res chain seq x y z
N MET A 1 -34.26 37.80 31.08
CA MET A 1 -34.08 37.06 29.81
C MET A 1 -34.15 35.59 30.15
N HIS A 2 -35.11 34.86 29.59
CA HIS A 2 -35.15 33.41 29.74
C HIS A 2 -34.27 32.83 28.62
N ASP A 3 -33.13 32.24 28.97
CA ASP A 3 -32.36 31.42 28.03
C ASP A 3 -32.99 30.01 28.03
N ASP A 4 -33.73 29.71 26.97
CA ASP A 4 -34.42 28.44 26.74
C ASP A 4 -33.71 27.56 25.71
N ARG A 5 -32.49 27.92 25.30
CA ARG A 5 -31.72 27.23 24.25
C ARG A 5 -31.61 25.73 24.50
N SER A 6 -31.19 25.33 25.70
CA SER A 6 -31.03 23.91 26.04
C SER A 6 -32.35 23.13 26.01
N LEU A 7 -33.48 23.81 26.23
CA LEU A 7 -34.81 23.21 26.14
C LEU A 7 -35.19 22.94 24.69
N VAL A 8 -34.95 23.90 23.79
CA VAL A 8 -35.17 23.74 22.34
C VAL A 8 -34.26 22.63 21.80
N GLU A 9 -32.97 22.67 22.11
CA GLU A 9 -31.99 21.65 21.69
C GLU A 9 -32.40 20.24 22.15
N GLY A 10 -32.91 20.10 23.38
CA GLY A 10 -33.41 18.82 23.90
C GLY A 10 -34.70 18.37 23.22
N ARG A 11 -35.61 19.30 22.89
CA ARG A 11 -36.85 19.04 22.16
C ARG A 11 -36.56 18.55 20.75
N VAL A 12 -35.67 19.21 20.01
CA VAL A 12 -35.25 18.83 18.65
C VAL A 12 -34.74 17.40 18.62
N GLN A 13 -33.75 17.08 19.46
CA GLN A 13 -33.18 15.73 19.52
C GLN A 13 -34.23 14.67 19.85
N ARG A 14 -35.10 14.92 20.83
CA ARG A 14 -36.13 13.96 21.23
C ARG A 14 -37.17 13.76 20.12
N VAL A 15 -37.63 14.81 19.46
CA VAL A 15 -38.63 14.71 18.39
C VAL A 15 -38.03 14.07 17.14
N LEU A 16 -36.80 14.45 16.74
CA LEU A 16 -36.09 13.84 15.63
C LEU A 16 -35.95 12.32 15.81
N ASN A 17 -35.47 11.90 16.97
CA ASN A 17 -35.18 10.48 17.23
C ASN A 17 -36.43 9.64 17.52
N HIS A 18 -37.43 10.18 18.22
CA HIS A 18 -38.56 9.39 18.69
C HIS A 18 -39.85 9.56 17.87
N ARG A 19 -39.89 10.53 16.95
CA ARG A 19 -41.09 10.83 16.13
C ARG A 19 -40.78 10.91 14.65
N ILE A 20 -39.85 11.78 14.23
CA ILE A 20 -39.56 12.01 12.81
C ILE A 20 -38.89 10.78 12.17
N ARG A 21 -37.74 10.32 12.68
CA ARG A 21 -37.01 9.16 12.13
C ARG A 21 -37.86 7.89 12.05
N PRO A 22 -38.63 7.50 13.10
CA PRO A 22 -39.54 6.36 13.02
C PRO A 22 -40.65 6.51 11.96
N ALA A 23 -41.08 7.73 11.66
CA ALA A 23 -42.14 8.02 10.70
C ALA A 23 -41.65 8.08 9.23
N VAL A 24 -40.33 8.04 8.97
CA VAL A 24 -39.76 7.96 7.61
C VAL A 24 -40.27 6.73 6.85
N HIS A 25 -40.45 5.62 7.56
CA HIS A 25 -41.03 4.39 7.03
C HIS A 25 -42.32 4.04 7.77
N PRO A 26 -43.45 4.72 7.47
CA PRO A 26 -44.68 4.61 8.26
C PRO A 26 -45.43 3.30 8.04
N GLN A 27 -45.16 2.62 6.93
CA GLN A 27 -45.83 1.37 6.53
C GLN A 27 -44.78 0.31 6.22
N ARG A 28 -45.00 -0.91 6.70
CA ARG A 28 -44.11 -2.05 6.49
C ARG A 28 -44.86 -3.36 6.39
N VAL A 29 -44.33 -4.29 5.61
CA VAL A 29 -44.83 -5.68 5.49
C VAL A 29 -43.64 -6.64 5.54
N PRO A 30 -43.67 -7.66 6.42
CA PRO A 30 -42.57 -8.61 6.54
C PRO A 30 -42.44 -9.49 5.29
N MET A 31 -41.20 -9.79 4.92
CA MET A 31 -40.89 -10.72 3.83
C MET A 31 -40.88 -12.17 4.33
N THR A 32 -41.30 -13.09 3.47
CA THR A 32 -41.12 -14.53 3.68
C THR A 32 -39.69 -14.92 3.32
N LEU A 33 -38.97 -15.52 4.25
CA LEU A 33 -37.57 -15.91 4.09
C LEU A 33 -37.41 -17.43 4.00
N SER A 34 -36.36 -17.87 3.30
CA SER A 34 -35.82 -19.24 3.32
C SER A 34 -34.33 -19.16 3.02
N ALA A 35 -33.52 -20.09 3.53
CA ALA A 35 -32.07 -19.98 3.42
C ALA A 35 -31.39 -21.28 3.00
N TRP A 36 -30.27 -21.14 2.29
CA TRP A 36 -29.32 -22.20 2.00
C TRP A 36 -27.95 -21.82 2.55
N LEU A 37 -27.46 -22.59 3.52
CA LEU A 37 -26.10 -22.46 4.02
C LEU A 37 -25.12 -23.09 3.03
N VAL A 38 -24.19 -22.29 2.52
CA VAL A 38 -23.12 -22.79 1.65
C VAL A 38 -22.15 -23.61 2.51
N PRO A 39 -21.79 -24.85 2.10
CA PRO A 39 -20.97 -25.72 2.94
C PRO A 39 -19.60 -25.15 3.30
N ASP A 40 -18.94 -24.47 2.36
CA ASP A 40 -17.58 -23.98 2.51
C ASP A 40 -17.36 -22.62 1.81
N GLU A 41 -16.66 -22.60 0.66
CA GLU A 41 -16.39 -21.36 -0.07
C GLU A 41 -17.64 -20.74 -0.71
N PRO A 42 -17.70 -19.39 -0.84
CA PRO A 42 -18.77 -18.70 -1.55
C PRO A 42 -18.94 -19.22 -2.97
N VAL A 43 -20.19 -19.29 -3.42
CA VAL A 43 -20.56 -19.74 -4.77
C VAL A 43 -21.19 -18.60 -5.55
N PRO A 44 -21.05 -18.56 -6.89
CA PRO A 44 -21.70 -17.55 -7.71
C PRO A 44 -23.24 -17.67 -7.66
N ALA A 45 -23.94 -16.58 -7.96
CA ALA A 45 -25.40 -16.51 -7.90
C ALA A 45 -26.11 -17.62 -8.70
N ARG A 46 -25.56 -18.02 -9.85
CA ARG A 46 -26.11 -19.12 -10.68
C ARG A 46 -26.25 -20.44 -9.91
N ASP A 47 -25.31 -20.72 -9.00
CA ASP A 47 -25.31 -21.96 -8.22
C ASP A 47 -26.35 -21.89 -7.10
N ALA A 48 -26.59 -20.69 -6.55
CA ALA A 48 -27.68 -20.45 -5.60
C ALA A 48 -29.06 -20.55 -6.25
N VAL A 49 -29.22 -20.06 -7.48
CA VAL A 49 -30.44 -20.24 -8.28
C VAL A 49 -30.69 -21.72 -8.55
N ALA A 50 -29.66 -22.49 -8.93
CA ALA A 50 -29.77 -23.94 -9.10
C ALA A 50 -30.14 -24.64 -7.78
N ALA A 51 -29.50 -24.27 -6.68
CA ALA A 51 -29.82 -24.80 -5.35
C ALA A 51 -31.26 -24.52 -4.93
N LEU A 52 -31.79 -23.34 -5.27
CA LEU A 52 -33.18 -22.99 -5.04
C LEU A 52 -34.12 -23.89 -5.85
N ALA A 53 -33.83 -24.10 -7.14
CA ALA A 53 -34.62 -24.98 -8.02
C ALA A 53 -34.63 -26.44 -7.55
N GLU A 54 -33.54 -26.89 -6.92
CA GLU A 54 -33.40 -28.22 -6.33
C GLU A 54 -34.04 -28.35 -4.93
N GLY A 55 -34.63 -27.28 -4.39
CA GLY A 55 -35.30 -27.31 -3.09
C GLY A 55 -34.35 -27.35 -1.89
N ARG A 56 -33.11 -26.86 -2.03
CA ARG A 56 -32.10 -26.84 -0.95
C ARG A 56 -32.30 -25.72 0.09
N PHE A 57 -33.23 -24.81 -0.14
CA PHE A 57 -33.53 -23.70 0.77
C PHE A 57 -34.48 -24.19 1.88
N GLY A 58 -34.01 -24.12 3.12
CA GLY A 58 -34.74 -24.51 4.32
C GLY A 58 -35.39 -23.33 5.05
N GLU A 59 -35.92 -23.63 6.25
CA GLU A 59 -36.55 -22.65 7.13
C GLU A 59 -35.56 -21.56 7.57
N PHE A 60 -35.96 -20.29 7.44
CA PHE A 60 -35.21 -19.13 7.91
C PHE A 60 -36.19 -18.00 8.24
N SER A 61 -35.92 -17.25 9.29
CA SER A 61 -36.82 -16.17 9.73
C SER A 61 -36.04 -15.05 10.42
N VAL A 62 -36.67 -13.89 10.57
CA VAL A 62 -36.17 -12.86 11.47
C VAL A 62 -36.08 -13.43 12.89
N GLY A 63 -34.95 -13.19 13.57
CA GLY A 63 -34.62 -13.78 14.87
C GLY A 63 -33.76 -15.05 14.79
N THR A 64 -33.58 -15.64 13.60
CA THR A 64 -32.68 -16.78 13.40
C THR A 64 -31.20 -16.34 13.52
N THR A 65 -30.42 -17.08 14.31
CA THR A 65 -28.95 -16.91 14.34
C THR A 65 -28.32 -17.54 13.10
N TRP A 66 -27.30 -16.90 12.54
CA TRP A 66 -26.68 -17.35 11.29
C TRP A 66 -25.21 -16.93 11.20
N GLY A 67 -24.52 -17.50 10.20
CA GLY A 67 -23.20 -17.05 9.79
C GLY A 67 -22.09 -17.58 10.69
N ARG A 68 -21.60 -18.78 10.40
CA ARG A 68 -20.29 -19.25 10.90
C ARG A 68 -19.22 -18.30 10.36
N PRO A 69 -18.11 -18.00 11.07
CA PRO A 69 -17.12 -17.04 10.59
C PRO A 69 -16.66 -17.38 9.18
N TRP A 70 -16.60 -16.37 8.31
CA TRP A 70 -16.20 -16.48 6.90
C TRP A 70 -17.13 -17.27 5.97
N SER A 71 -18.27 -17.75 6.48
CA SER A 71 -19.26 -18.51 5.71
C SER A 71 -20.17 -17.62 4.88
N THR A 72 -20.82 -18.22 3.89
CA THR A 72 -21.86 -17.57 3.08
C THR A 72 -23.21 -18.27 3.27
N THR A 73 -24.26 -17.48 3.43
CA THR A 73 -25.64 -17.96 3.48
C THR A 73 -26.44 -17.26 2.37
N TRP A 74 -27.07 -18.04 1.49
CA TRP A 74 -28.00 -17.49 0.51
C TRP A 74 -29.40 -17.45 1.10
N VAL A 75 -30.04 -16.29 1.14
CA VAL A 75 -31.42 -16.12 1.64
C VAL A 75 -32.33 -15.69 0.50
N ARG A 76 -33.41 -16.44 0.26
CA ARG A 76 -34.49 -16.00 -0.63
C ARG A 76 -35.46 -15.15 0.17
N ALA A 77 -35.68 -13.91 -0.26
CA ALA A 77 -36.64 -12.99 0.34
C ALA A 77 -37.80 -12.72 -0.62
N ARG A 78 -39.03 -12.95 -0.15
CA ARG A 78 -40.25 -12.81 -0.96
C ARG A 78 -41.31 -11.96 -0.29
N ALA A 79 -41.90 -11.04 -1.04
CA ALA A 79 -43.08 -10.30 -0.63
C ALA A 79 -43.85 -9.77 -1.84
N GLN A 80 -45.07 -9.33 -1.61
CA GLN A 80 -45.88 -8.63 -2.59
C GLN A 80 -46.18 -7.22 -2.06
N VAL A 81 -46.07 -6.21 -2.93
CA VAL A 81 -46.44 -4.84 -2.61
C VAL A 81 -47.97 -4.78 -2.40
N PRO A 82 -48.45 -4.33 -1.24
CA PRO A 82 -49.89 -4.19 -0.98
C PRO A 82 -50.59 -3.25 -1.96
N ALA A 83 -51.86 -3.51 -2.25
CA ALA A 83 -52.64 -2.68 -3.19
C ALA A 83 -52.82 -1.24 -2.70
N GLU A 84 -52.92 -1.06 -1.38
CA GLU A 84 -53.01 0.25 -0.70
C GLU A 84 -51.72 1.09 -0.76
N TRP A 85 -50.63 0.53 -1.31
CA TRP A 85 -49.38 1.26 -1.55
C TRP A 85 -49.29 1.86 -2.94
N ALA A 86 -50.33 1.72 -3.77
CA ALA A 86 -50.37 2.37 -5.07
C ALA A 86 -50.09 3.89 -4.97
N GLY A 87 -49.24 4.41 -5.84
CA GLY A 87 -48.80 5.82 -5.82
C GLY A 87 -47.61 6.11 -4.92
N LYS A 88 -47.09 5.13 -4.15
CA LYS A 88 -46.04 5.34 -3.15
C LYS A 88 -44.69 4.78 -3.61
N ARG A 89 -43.61 5.33 -3.07
CA ARG A 89 -42.26 4.79 -3.19
C ARG A 89 -42.05 3.63 -2.24
N VAL A 90 -41.70 2.48 -2.78
CA VAL A 90 -41.52 1.24 -2.04
C VAL A 90 -40.06 0.79 -2.11
N GLU A 91 -39.54 0.39 -0.96
CA GLU A 91 -38.17 -0.07 -0.77
C GLU A 91 -38.19 -1.38 0.05
N ALA A 92 -37.09 -2.13 0.03
CA ALA A 92 -36.87 -3.25 0.94
C ALA A 92 -35.81 -2.89 1.96
N GLN A 93 -36.07 -3.16 3.24
CA GLN A 93 -35.15 -2.91 4.33
C GLN A 93 -34.60 -4.23 4.88
N PHE A 94 -33.28 -4.32 4.98
CA PHE A 94 -32.57 -5.46 5.53
C PHE A 94 -31.66 -5.05 6.68
N ASP A 95 -31.76 -5.75 7.80
CA ASP A 95 -30.79 -5.69 8.90
C ASP A 95 -30.36 -7.12 9.23
N LEU A 96 -29.11 -7.43 8.88
CA LEU A 96 -28.56 -8.78 8.95
C LEU A 96 -28.12 -9.16 10.38
N GLY A 97 -28.25 -8.23 11.33
CA GLY A 97 -27.69 -8.33 12.68
C GLY A 97 -26.44 -7.48 12.86
N PHE A 98 -26.39 -6.31 12.22
CA PHE A 98 -25.22 -5.43 12.26
C PHE A 98 -24.87 -4.98 13.69
N VAL A 99 -23.59 -4.76 13.94
CA VAL A 99 -23.02 -4.24 15.19
C VAL A 99 -22.34 -2.91 14.87
N GLY A 100 -22.85 -1.82 15.44
CA GLY A 100 -22.32 -0.48 15.15
C GLY A 100 -22.58 -0.03 13.70
N ASP A 101 -21.72 0.86 13.23
CA ASP A 101 -21.83 1.67 12.00
C ASP A 101 -20.60 1.51 11.09
N TRP A 102 -19.91 0.36 11.15
CA TRP A 102 -18.71 0.11 10.35
C TRP A 102 -18.96 -0.92 9.23
N PRO A 103 -19.21 -0.46 7.98
CA PRO A 103 -19.19 -1.34 6.82
C PRO A 103 -17.84 -2.02 6.65
N GLY A 104 -17.87 -3.26 6.20
CA GLY A 104 -16.66 -3.96 5.79
C GLY A 104 -16.07 -4.94 6.81
N ASN A 105 -16.12 -4.65 8.11
CA ASN A 105 -15.56 -5.55 9.13
C ASN A 105 -16.64 -6.40 9.85
N GLN A 106 -17.75 -6.71 9.16
CA GLN A 106 -18.87 -7.45 9.72
C GLN A 106 -19.80 -8.04 8.65
N ALA A 107 -21.02 -8.45 9.02
CA ALA A 107 -22.03 -8.97 8.11
C ALA A 107 -22.32 -8.00 6.94
N GLU A 108 -22.39 -8.54 5.73
CA GLU A 108 -22.72 -7.78 4.51
C GLU A 108 -23.50 -8.68 3.54
N ALA A 109 -24.22 -8.11 2.58
CA ALA A 109 -24.89 -8.89 1.54
C ALA A 109 -24.90 -8.24 0.16
N LEU A 110 -25.04 -9.06 -0.89
CA LEU A 110 -25.40 -8.62 -2.24
C LEU A 110 -26.77 -9.16 -2.60
N VAL A 111 -27.69 -8.29 -3.01
CA VAL A 111 -29.02 -8.70 -3.50
C VAL A 111 -28.93 -9.02 -4.99
N HIS A 112 -29.50 -10.14 -5.40
CA HIS A 112 -29.60 -10.61 -6.77
C HIS A 112 -31.07 -10.86 -7.15
N THR A 113 -31.39 -10.66 -8.42
CA THR A 113 -32.62 -11.19 -9.01
C THR A 113 -32.55 -12.72 -9.11
N LEU A 114 -33.68 -13.38 -9.41
CA LEU A 114 -33.68 -14.83 -9.67
C LEU A 114 -32.91 -15.25 -10.93
N ASP A 115 -32.56 -14.30 -11.80
CA ASP A 115 -31.67 -14.52 -12.94
C ASP A 115 -30.19 -14.35 -12.57
N GLY A 116 -29.89 -14.06 -11.30
CA GLY A 116 -28.53 -13.88 -10.78
C GLY A 116 -27.95 -12.47 -10.97
N VAL A 117 -28.72 -11.51 -11.48
CA VAL A 117 -28.25 -10.14 -11.74
C VAL A 117 -28.10 -9.37 -10.43
N PRO A 118 -26.92 -8.79 -10.12
CA PRO A 118 -26.72 -7.97 -8.93
C PRO A 118 -27.58 -6.69 -8.94
N VAL A 119 -28.36 -6.48 -7.88
CA VAL A 119 -29.23 -5.31 -7.69
C VAL A 119 -28.48 -4.24 -6.91
N LYS A 120 -28.24 -4.48 -5.62
CA LYS A 120 -27.64 -3.54 -4.67
C LYS A 120 -27.02 -4.30 -3.48
N GLY A 121 -25.95 -3.78 -2.89
CA GLY A 121 -25.36 -4.28 -1.66
C GLY A 121 -26.11 -3.82 -0.41
N VAL A 122 -26.02 -4.60 0.66
CA VAL A 122 -26.55 -4.29 2.00
C VAL A 122 -25.41 -4.37 3.01
N ALA A 123 -25.28 -3.36 3.85
CA ALA A 123 -24.24 -3.23 4.87
C ALA A 123 -24.75 -2.32 6.02
N PRO A 124 -24.00 -2.15 7.12
CA PRO A 124 -24.19 -1.03 8.03
C PRO A 124 -24.33 0.29 7.24
N ASP A 125 -25.23 1.17 7.70
CA ASP A 125 -25.58 2.45 7.04
C ASP A 125 -26.03 2.39 5.57
N ASN A 126 -26.22 1.19 5.02
CA ASN A 126 -26.79 0.97 3.70
C ASN A 126 -27.78 -0.21 3.73
N LYS A 127 -28.91 0.01 4.39
CA LYS A 127 -29.90 -1.03 4.73
C LYS A 127 -31.05 -1.17 3.74
N ILE A 128 -31.08 -0.32 2.71
CA ILE A 128 -32.25 -0.10 1.84
C ILE A 128 -31.96 -0.54 0.41
N VAL A 129 -32.86 -1.33 -0.18
CA VAL A 129 -32.81 -1.73 -1.59
C VAL A 129 -34.04 -1.18 -2.31
N PRO A 130 -33.89 -0.31 -3.33
CA PRO A 130 -35.02 0.22 -4.08
C PRO A 130 -35.86 -0.88 -4.74
N VAL A 131 -37.18 -0.79 -4.66
CA VAL A 131 -38.12 -1.71 -5.35
C VAL A 131 -38.79 -0.98 -6.51
N VAL A 132 -39.58 0.06 -6.22
CA VAL A 132 -40.29 0.86 -7.23
C VAL A 132 -40.56 2.26 -6.69
N ARG A 133 -40.46 3.27 -7.55
CA ARG A 133 -40.74 4.68 -7.17
C ARG A 133 -42.22 5.01 -7.11
N ASP A 134 -43.00 4.46 -8.03
CA ASP A 134 -44.45 4.66 -8.12
C ASP A 134 -45.14 3.30 -8.23
N ALA A 135 -45.49 2.74 -7.07
CA ALA A 135 -46.11 1.43 -7.01
C ALA A 135 -47.50 1.42 -7.66
N GLN A 136 -47.84 0.35 -8.35
CA GLN A 136 -49.18 0.05 -8.86
C GLN A 136 -49.99 -0.77 -7.85
N GLY A 137 -49.32 -1.45 -6.91
CA GLY A 137 -49.92 -2.43 -6.03
C GLY A 137 -49.95 -3.81 -6.68
N GLY A 138 -49.46 -4.82 -5.98
CA GLY A 138 -49.38 -6.21 -6.44
C GLY A 138 -48.04 -6.60 -7.06
N GLU A 139 -47.07 -5.68 -7.21
CA GLU A 139 -45.72 -6.01 -7.64
C GLU A 139 -45.10 -7.06 -6.72
N THR A 140 -44.38 -8.02 -7.30
CA THR A 140 -43.77 -9.11 -6.54
C THR A 140 -42.27 -8.88 -6.44
N VAL A 141 -41.76 -8.97 -5.21
CA VAL A 141 -40.33 -8.99 -4.90
C VAL A 141 -39.96 -10.44 -4.61
N ASP A 142 -39.02 -10.98 -5.38
CA ASP A 142 -38.46 -12.32 -5.20
C ASP A 142 -36.96 -12.27 -5.51
N TRP A 143 -36.16 -12.18 -4.45
CA TRP A 143 -34.72 -11.93 -4.54
C TRP A 143 -33.91 -12.96 -3.78
N LEU A 144 -32.64 -13.08 -4.15
CA LEU A 144 -31.62 -13.84 -3.46
C LEU A 144 -30.61 -12.89 -2.82
N LEU A 145 -30.37 -13.03 -1.52
CA LEU A 145 -29.38 -12.30 -0.76
C LEU A 145 -28.17 -13.20 -0.54
N GLU A 146 -27.02 -12.82 -1.10
CA GLU A 146 -25.73 -13.43 -0.80
C GLU A 146 -25.18 -12.84 0.49
N MET A 147 -25.46 -13.45 1.65
CA MET A 147 -25.04 -12.93 2.94
C MET A 147 -23.66 -13.48 3.34
N ALA A 148 -22.70 -12.59 3.60
CA ALA A 148 -21.35 -12.90 4.07
C ALA A 148 -21.25 -12.69 5.59
N ALA A 149 -20.76 -13.72 6.30
CA ALA A 149 -20.57 -13.68 7.75
C ALA A 149 -19.12 -13.36 8.12
N ASN A 150 -18.65 -12.15 7.78
CA ASN A 150 -17.30 -11.71 8.13
C ASN A 150 -17.24 -11.43 9.65
N PRO A 151 -16.26 -11.94 10.40
CA PRO A 151 -16.07 -11.58 11.80
C PRO A 151 -15.50 -10.17 11.96
N ASP A 152 -15.83 -9.52 13.07
CA ASP A 152 -15.12 -8.32 13.52
C ASP A 152 -13.83 -8.73 14.24
N VAL A 153 -12.69 -8.56 13.57
CA VAL A 153 -11.37 -8.96 14.08
C VAL A 153 -10.78 -7.91 15.04
N MET A 154 -11.32 -6.69 15.03
CA MET A 154 -10.84 -5.55 15.83
C MET A 154 -11.66 -5.35 17.12
N ALA A 155 -12.70 -6.17 17.30
CA ALA A 155 -13.54 -6.16 18.49
C ALA A 155 -12.73 -6.30 19.79
N ASP A 156 -13.35 -5.88 20.91
CA ASP A 156 -12.78 -5.96 22.25
C ASP A 156 -11.42 -5.27 22.43
N ASP A 157 -11.25 -4.09 21.82
CA ASP A 157 -10.04 -3.24 21.95
C ASP A 157 -8.78 -3.96 21.43
N MET A 158 -8.86 -4.48 20.19
CA MET A 158 -7.72 -5.08 19.47
C MET A 158 -7.09 -6.30 20.17
N ARG A 159 -7.86 -7.03 20.98
CA ARG A 159 -7.33 -8.23 21.67
C ARG A 159 -7.06 -9.37 20.70
N PRO A 160 -5.93 -10.12 20.87
CA PRO A 160 -5.61 -11.27 20.03
C PRO A 160 -6.78 -12.25 19.89
N THR A 161 -7.20 -12.53 18.66
CA THR A 161 -8.38 -13.34 18.35
C THR A 161 -8.09 -14.41 17.30
N PRO A 162 -8.67 -15.62 17.40
CA PRO A 162 -8.49 -16.67 16.40
C PRO A 162 -9.37 -16.44 15.15
N LEU A 163 -10.17 -15.38 15.10
CA LEU A 163 -11.11 -15.12 14.00
C LEU A 163 -10.41 -14.73 12.70
N GLY A 164 -9.18 -14.23 12.75
CA GLY A 164 -8.38 -13.84 11.57
C GLY A 164 -7.93 -14.98 10.66
N ASP A 165 -8.32 -16.23 10.95
CA ASP A 165 -8.06 -17.36 10.07
C ASP A 165 -9.22 -18.37 10.09
N LYS A 166 -9.64 -18.82 8.89
CA LYS A 166 -10.70 -19.83 8.75
C LYS A 166 -10.41 -21.11 9.53
N SER A 167 -9.15 -21.53 9.61
CA SER A 167 -8.76 -22.77 10.32
C SER A 167 -8.85 -22.66 11.84
N THR A 168 -8.91 -21.43 12.40
CA THR A 168 -8.96 -21.19 13.84
C THR A 168 -10.26 -20.53 14.32
N ALA A 169 -11.06 -19.94 13.41
CA ALA A 169 -12.23 -19.12 13.76
C ALA A 169 -13.39 -19.88 14.44
N GLY A 170 -13.44 -21.21 14.32
CA GLY A 170 -14.51 -22.03 14.89
C GLY A 170 -15.84 -21.93 14.12
N GLU A 171 -16.93 -22.38 14.74
CA GLU A 171 -18.23 -22.62 14.04
C GLU A 171 -19.42 -21.86 14.66
N ALA A 172 -19.16 -20.98 15.63
CA ALA A 172 -20.22 -20.24 16.31
C ALA A 172 -20.87 -19.21 15.38
N HIS A 173 -22.21 -19.14 15.36
CA HIS A 173 -22.92 -18.13 14.60
C HIS A 173 -22.63 -16.73 15.15
N LEU A 174 -22.25 -15.81 14.26
CA LEU A 174 -21.89 -14.44 14.60
C LEU A 174 -23.10 -13.50 14.68
N TYR A 175 -24.14 -13.78 13.89
CA TYR A 175 -25.18 -12.80 13.61
C TYR A 175 -26.58 -13.33 13.92
N THR A 176 -27.53 -12.41 14.05
CA THR A 176 -28.96 -12.72 14.19
C THR A 176 -29.75 -11.81 13.25
N MET A 177 -30.50 -12.38 12.32
CA MET A 177 -31.30 -11.62 11.36
C MET A 177 -32.30 -10.73 12.11
N LYS A 178 -32.32 -9.40 11.86
CA LYS A 178 -33.15 -8.44 12.60
C LYS A 178 -34.32 -7.88 11.80
N VAL A 179 -34.13 -7.58 10.50
CA VAL A 179 -35.18 -6.95 9.67
C VAL A 179 -35.11 -7.49 8.24
N ALA A 180 -36.26 -7.82 7.67
CA ALA A 180 -36.47 -8.08 6.24
C ALA A 180 -37.91 -7.71 5.88
N ASP A 181 -38.11 -6.43 5.57
CA ASP A 181 -39.45 -5.87 5.34
C ASP A 181 -39.48 -5.14 3.99
N LEU A 182 -40.63 -5.16 3.32
CA LEU A 182 -40.97 -4.09 2.39
C LEU A 182 -41.43 -2.88 3.20
N VAL A 183 -41.01 -1.69 2.80
CA VAL A 183 -41.34 -0.43 3.46
C VAL A 183 -41.76 0.62 2.45
N VAL A 184 -42.64 1.52 2.87
CA VAL A 184 -42.95 2.75 2.13
C VAL A 184 -42.00 3.84 2.62
N LEU A 185 -41.32 4.54 1.70
CA LEU A 185 -40.60 5.77 2.03
C LEU A 185 -41.55 6.96 1.97
N ASP A 186 -41.74 7.63 3.10
CA ASP A 186 -42.36 8.96 3.14
C ASP A 186 -41.29 10.01 2.85
N GLU A 187 -41.23 10.48 1.59
CA GLU A 187 -40.19 11.40 1.13
C GLU A 187 -40.24 12.75 1.85
N GLU A 188 -41.44 13.26 2.20
CA GLU A 188 -41.57 14.53 2.90
C GLU A 188 -41.05 14.43 4.35
N VAL A 189 -41.37 13.34 5.05
CA VAL A 189 -40.83 13.09 6.39
C VAL A 189 -39.33 12.83 6.37
N TRP A 190 -38.83 12.11 5.36
CA TRP A 190 -37.40 11.89 5.18
C TRP A 190 -36.66 13.21 4.95
N MET A 191 -37.16 14.07 4.06
CA MET A 191 -36.57 15.39 3.83
C MET A 191 -36.63 16.27 5.07
N LEU A 192 -37.72 16.23 5.85
CA LEU A 192 -37.80 16.90 7.14
C LEU A 192 -36.71 16.40 8.11
N ALA A 193 -36.47 15.09 8.16
CA ALA A 193 -35.42 14.51 9.00
C ALA A 193 -34.04 15.04 8.63
N VAL A 194 -33.71 15.10 7.34
CA VAL A 194 -32.45 15.66 6.84
C VAL A 194 -32.34 17.15 7.14
N ASP A 195 -33.41 17.93 6.90
CA ASP A 195 -33.44 19.37 7.15
C ASP A 195 -33.19 19.69 8.63
N VAL A 196 -33.89 18.97 9.54
CA VAL A 196 -33.72 19.11 10.99
C VAL A 196 -32.34 18.68 11.44
N GLU A 197 -31.81 17.56 10.92
CA GLU A 197 -30.49 17.06 11.29
C GLU A 197 -29.37 18.04 10.90
N CYS A 198 -29.36 18.53 9.66
CA CYS A 198 -28.33 19.47 9.19
C CYS A 198 -28.36 20.78 9.98
N LEU A 199 -29.56 21.30 10.26
CA LEU A 199 -29.72 22.55 11.01
C LEU A 199 -29.40 22.39 12.50
N ASP A 200 -29.81 21.30 13.14
CA ASP A 200 -29.48 21.02 14.55
C ASP A 200 -27.96 20.85 14.72
N ASP A 201 -27.33 20.11 13.81
CA ASP A 201 -25.89 19.88 13.83
C ASP A 201 -25.12 21.19 13.61
N LEU A 202 -25.49 21.99 12.60
CA LEU A 202 -24.90 23.31 12.36
C LEU A 202 -25.09 24.24 13.56
N MET A 203 -26.33 24.35 14.07
CA MET A 203 -26.65 25.20 15.22
C MET A 203 -25.77 24.90 16.43
N ARG A 204 -25.49 23.62 16.71
CA ARG A 204 -24.65 23.20 17.85
C ARG A 204 -23.20 23.61 17.69
N HIS A 205 -22.68 23.62 16.46
CA HIS A 205 -21.30 23.95 16.13
C HIS A 205 -21.05 25.44 15.90
N LEU A 206 -22.10 26.24 15.67
CA LEU A 206 -21.99 27.69 15.63
C LEU A 206 -21.67 28.27 17.03
N PRO A 207 -20.79 29.28 17.15
CA PRO A 207 -20.55 29.97 18.41
C PRO A 207 -21.82 30.50 19.07
N GLU A 208 -21.89 30.49 20.40
CA GLU A 208 -23.02 31.06 21.15
C GLU A 208 -23.18 32.58 20.92
N SER A 209 -22.14 33.26 20.43
CA SER A 209 -22.21 34.68 20.09
C SER A 209 -22.83 34.96 18.71
N GLU A 210 -22.98 33.94 17.86
CA GLU A 210 -23.48 34.10 16.49
C GLU A 210 -25.02 34.22 16.47
N PRO A 211 -25.60 35.31 15.93
CA PRO A 211 -27.06 35.44 15.78
C PRO A 211 -27.68 34.27 15.01
N ARG A 212 -26.94 33.79 14.00
CA ARG A 212 -27.34 32.67 13.13
C ARG A 212 -27.73 31.42 13.92
N ARG A 213 -27.02 31.11 15.01
CA ARG A 213 -27.34 29.98 15.90
C ARG A 213 -28.77 30.09 16.44
N TYR A 214 -29.17 31.27 16.88
CA TYR A 214 -30.48 31.50 17.49
C TYR A 214 -31.59 31.59 16.45
N GLU A 215 -31.30 32.11 15.25
CA GLU A 215 -32.25 32.09 14.13
C GLU A 215 -32.62 30.66 13.76
N ILE A 216 -31.62 29.77 13.64
CA ILE A 216 -31.83 28.34 13.40
C ILE A 216 -32.62 27.71 14.57
N ALA A 217 -32.22 27.97 15.82
CA ALA A 217 -32.92 27.45 16.99
C ALA A 217 -34.41 27.83 16.99
N ARG A 218 -34.74 29.08 16.67
CA ARG A 218 -36.15 29.53 16.61
C ARG A 218 -36.89 28.95 15.42
N ALA A 219 -36.24 28.74 14.27
CA ALA A 219 -36.85 28.08 13.13
C ALA A 219 -37.16 26.61 13.43
N LEU A 220 -36.23 25.90 14.06
CA LEU A 220 -36.43 24.53 14.54
C LEU A 220 -37.59 24.47 15.54
N ASP A 221 -37.64 25.37 16.53
CA ASP A 221 -38.73 25.38 17.51
C ASP A 221 -40.11 25.59 16.85
N ARG A 222 -40.23 26.53 15.90
CA ARG A 222 -41.47 26.73 15.12
C ARG A 222 -41.82 25.53 14.25
N ALA A 223 -40.83 24.90 13.61
CA ALA A 223 -41.05 23.69 12.82
C ALA A 223 -41.61 22.56 13.70
N LEU A 224 -41.12 22.41 14.93
CA LEU A 224 -41.64 21.43 15.89
C LEU A 224 -43.00 21.82 16.49
N ASP A 225 -43.40 23.09 16.47
CA ASP A 225 -44.76 23.53 16.81
C ASP A 225 -45.75 23.24 15.68
N ALA A 226 -45.30 23.36 14.43
CA ALA A 226 -46.08 23.05 13.24
C ALA A 226 -46.22 21.54 12.99
N LEU A 227 -45.40 20.72 13.64
CA LEU A 227 -45.44 19.26 13.53
C LEU A 227 -46.41 18.65 14.55
N ASP A 228 -47.48 18.02 14.05
CA ASP A 228 -48.31 17.16 14.88
C ASP A 228 -47.56 15.85 15.16
N LEU A 229 -47.28 15.58 16.43
CA LEU A 229 -46.53 14.39 16.83
C LEU A 229 -47.34 13.09 16.68
N ASP A 230 -48.66 13.20 16.54
CA ASP A 230 -49.57 12.08 16.28
C ASP A 230 -49.83 11.89 14.76
N ASP A 231 -49.53 12.90 13.93
CA ASP A 231 -49.63 12.87 12.45
C ASP A 231 -48.42 13.55 11.79
N VAL A 232 -47.24 12.94 11.97
CA VAL A 232 -45.97 13.46 11.43
C VAL A 232 -46.02 13.55 9.90
N SER A 233 -46.53 12.51 9.22
CA SER A 233 -46.64 12.49 7.76
C SER A 233 -47.55 13.59 7.22
N GLY A 234 -48.73 13.80 7.82
CA GLY A 234 -49.68 14.83 7.38
C GLY A 234 -49.21 16.27 7.60
N THR A 235 -48.27 16.48 8.53
CA THR A 235 -47.80 17.83 8.93
C THR A 235 -46.34 18.13 8.59
N ALA A 236 -45.59 17.17 8.03
CA ALA A 236 -44.18 17.34 7.70
C ALA A 236 -43.92 18.54 6.77
N THR A 237 -44.74 18.73 5.73
CA THR A 237 -44.61 19.88 4.80
C THR A 237 -44.76 21.23 5.52
N ALA A 238 -45.66 21.33 6.50
CA ALA A 238 -45.82 22.55 7.29
C ALA A 238 -44.59 22.82 8.18
N ALA A 239 -44.05 21.78 8.81
CA ALA A 239 -42.82 21.88 9.57
C ALA A 239 -41.62 22.30 8.70
N ARG A 240 -41.48 21.73 7.49
CA ARG A 240 -40.42 22.11 6.55
C ARG A 240 -40.53 23.55 6.07
N ALA A 241 -41.75 24.05 5.89
CA ALA A 241 -41.96 25.45 5.49
C ALA A 241 -41.37 26.45 6.50
N GLU A 242 -41.37 26.12 7.80
CA GLU A 242 -40.73 26.93 8.85
C GLU A 242 -39.20 26.94 8.77
N LEU A 243 -38.59 25.91 8.18
CA LEU A 243 -37.14 25.78 8.00
C LEU A 243 -36.64 26.40 6.69
N ALA A 244 -37.52 26.60 5.70
CA ALA A 244 -37.14 27.02 4.36
C ALA A 244 -36.34 28.35 4.33
N GLY A 245 -36.72 29.32 5.17
CA GLY A 245 -36.03 30.61 5.24
C GLY A 245 -34.58 30.51 5.72
N VAL A 246 -34.34 29.71 6.77
CA VAL A 246 -32.97 29.51 7.28
C VAL A 246 -32.15 28.65 6.32
N LEU A 247 -32.73 27.61 5.70
CA LEU A 247 -32.04 26.79 4.71
C LEU A 247 -31.64 27.56 3.44
N ALA A 248 -32.41 28.57 3.05
CA ALA A 248 -32.14 29.37 1.84
C ALA A 248 -31.13 30.52 2.05
N SER A 249 -30.64 30.73 3.27
CA SER A 249 -29.68 31.81 3.57
C SER A 249 -28.29 31.41 3.03
N PRO A 250 -27.69 32.20 2.12
CA PRO A 250 -26.46 31.80 1.43
C PRO A 250 -25.23 31.85 2.33
N ALA A 251 -24.25 30.96 2.09
CA ALA A 251 -22.97 31.01 2.76
C ALA A 251 -22.29 32.39 2.55
N VAL A 252 -21.60 32.88 3.59
CA VAL A 252 -20.92 34.17 3.54
C VAL A 252 -19.91 34.21 2.38
N GLY A 253 -19.67 35.39 1.81
CA GLY A 253 -18.84 35.52 0.60
C GLY A 253 -17.40 35.01 0.74
N SER A 254 -16.88 34.94 1.97
CA SER A 254 -15.55 34.41 2.30
C SER A 254 -15.56 32.94 2.76
N ALA A 255 -16.68 32.23 2.63
CA ALA A 255 -16.79 30.83 3.04
C ALA A 255 -15.82 29.95 2.23
N HIS A 256 -15.12 29.07 2.95
CA HIS A 256 -14.25 28.06 2.33
C HIS A 256 -15.08 27.07 1.51
N THR A 257 -14.51 26.53 0.44
CA THR A 257 -15.17 25.56 -0.44
C THR A 257 -14.55 24.17 -0.27
N LEU A 258 -15.32 23.21 0.21
CA LEU A 258 -14.97 21.80 0.23
C LEU A 258 -15.38 21.17 -1.12
N SER A 259 -14.39 21.02 -1.99
CA SER A 259 -14.52 20.26 -3.24
C SER A 259 -14.59 18.78 -2.88
N SER A 260 -15.78 18.22 -2.92
CA SER A 260 -16.05 16.88 -2.41
C SER A 260 -16.20 15.88 -3.54
N VAL A 261 -15.78 14.64 -3.31
CA VAL A 261 -15.93 13.55 -4.28
C VAL A 261 -16.29 12.27 -3.55
N GLY A 262 -17.26 11.52 -4.08
CA GLY A 262 -17.64 10.25 -3.50
C GLY A 262 -16.46 9.29 -3.56
N HIS A 263 -16.18 8.59 -2.49
CA HIS A 263 -15.08 7.64 -2.42
C HIS A 263 -15.48 6.42 -1.58
N ALA A 264 -14.87 5.29 -1.90
CA ALA A 264 -14.98 4.08 -1.11
C ALA A 264 -13.60 3.44 -1.11
N HIS A 265 -12.82 3.71 -0.08
CA HIS A 265 -11.55 3.03 0.11
C HIS A 265 -11.84 1.57 0.46
N ILE A 266 -11.28 0.62 -0.31
CA ILE A 266 -11.51 -0.81 -0.11
C ILE A 266 -10.17 -1.51 -0.09
N ASP A 267 -9.79 -2.02 1.09
CA ASP A 267 -8.54 -2.74 1.21
C ASP A 267 -8.55 -4.02 0.40
N SER A 268 -7.53 -4.18 -0.44
CA SER A 268 -7.39 -5.37 -1.29
C SER A 268 -7.40 -6.62 -0.44
N ALA A 269 -6.70 -6.58 0.69
CA ALA A 269 -6.88 -7.45 1.83
C ALA A 269 -6.36 -6.72 3.07
N TRP A 270 -7.04 -6.91 4.21
CA TRP A 270 -6.65 -6.35 5.50
C TRP A 270 -7.16 -7.24 6.63
N LEU A 271 -8.36 -6.97 7.13
CA LEU A 271 -9.05 -7.78 8.14
C LEU A 271 -9.88 -8.91 7.52
N TRP A 272 -9.79 -9.07 6.20
CA TRP A 272 -10.43 -10.11 5.40
C TRP A 272 -9.49 -10.57 4.27
N PRO A 273 -9.65 -11.79 3.76
CA PRO A 273 -8.86 -12.31 2.65
C PRO A 273 -9.26 -11.67 1.30
N LEU A 274 -8.37 -11.78 0.30
CA LEU A 274 -8.57 -11.28 -1.07
C LEU A 274 -9.92 -11.71 -1.69
N ARG A 275 -10.33 -12.96 -1.42
CA ARG A 275 -11.60 -13.52 -1.92
C ARG A 275 -12.83 -12.75 -1.45
N GLU A 276 -12.77 -12.13 -0.27
CA GLU A 276 -13.88 -11.34 0.25
C GLU A 276 -13.90 -9.94 -0.37
N THR A 277 -12.72 -9.34 -0.62
CA THR A 277 -12.64 -8.05 -1.33
C THR A 277 -13.27 -8.10 -2.71
N GLN A 278 -13.07 -9.20 -3.43
CA GLN A 278 -13.71 -9.43 -4.73
C GLN A 278 -15.26 -9.34 -4.66
N ARG A 279 -15.86 -9.65 -3.50
CA ARG A 279 -17.30 -9.53 -3.25
C ARG A 279 -17.66 -8.12 -2.75
N LYS A 280 -16.82 -7.54 -1.90
CA LYS A 280 -16.94 -6.14 -1.39
C LYS A 280 -17.00 -5.13 -2.52
N THR A 281 -16.15 -5.27 -3.52
CA THR A 281 -16.13 -4.39 -4.70
C THR A 281 -17.44 -4.48 -5.46
N SER A 282 -17.97 -5.68 -5.71
CA SER A 282 -19.27 -5.84 -6.38
C SER A 282 -20.41 -5.22 -5.57
N ARG A 283 -20.44 -5.42 -4.24
CA ARG A 283 -21.45 -4.82 -3.34
C ARG A 283 -21.39 -3.30 -3.36
N THR A 284 -20.21 -2.74 -3.17
CA THR A 284 -20.00 -1.30 -3.10
C THR A 284 -20.27 -0.64 -4.45
N PHE A 285 -19.80 -1.19 -5.56
CA PHE A 285 -19.99 -0.57 -6.87
C PHE A 285 -21.42 -0.72 -7.39
N ALA A 286 -22.15 -1.76 -6.97
CA ALA A 286 -23.61 -1.82 -7.18
C ALA A 286 -24.33 -0.67 -6.44
N ASN A 287 -23.90 -0.34 -5.21
CA ASN A 287 -24.45 0.80 -4.46
C ASN A 287 -24.16 2.13 -5.14
N VAL A 288 -22.89 2.36 -5.49
CA VAL A 288 -22.43 3.60 -6.13
C VAL A 288 -23.12 3.83 -7.46
N THR A 289 -23.23 2.79 -8.30
CA THR A 289 -23.90 2.93 -9.61
C THR A 289 -25.41 3.10 -9.49
N ALA A 290 -26.06 2.52 -8.47
CA ALA A 290 -27.46 2.82 -8.16
C ALA A 290 -27.64 4.28 -7.70
N LEU A 291 -26.71 4.81 -6.90
CA LEU A 291 -26.71 6.20 -6.46
C LEU A 291 -26.54 7.17 -7.64
N ALA A 292 -25.63 6.86 -8.57
CA ALA A 292 -25.42 7.66 -9.79
C ALA A 292 -26.68 7.76 -10.66
N GLN A 293 -27.52 6.72 -10.69
CA GLN A 293 -28.81 6.77 -11.40
C GLN A 293 -29.83 7.69 -10.73
N GLU A 294 -29.74 7.85 -9.40
CA GLU A 294 -30.68 8.67 -8.62
C GLU A 294 -30.25 10.14 -8.49
N TYR A 295 -28.94 10.41 -8.45
CA TYR A 295 -28.36 11.74 -8.24
C TYR A 295 -27.49 12.16 -9.44
N PRO A 296 -28.01 12.97 -10.39
CA PRO A 296 -27.27 13.36 -11.59
C PRO A 296 -25.97 14.14 -11.33
N GLU A 297 -25.90 14.87 -10.21
CA GLU A 297 -24.71 15.63 -9.80
C GLU A 297 -23.62 14.79 -9.12
N PHE A 298 -23.91 13.51 -8.82
CA PHE A 298 -22.98 12.66 -8.10
C PHE A 298 -21.72 12.37 -8.92
N VAL A 299 -20.57 12.45 -8.26
CA VAL A 299 -19.26 12.07 -8.81
C VAL A 299 -18.56 11.15 -7.84
N PHE A 300 -18.09 10.00 -8.32
CA PHE A 300 -17.37 9.00 -7.54
C PHE A 300 -15.95 8.80 -8.08
N ALA A 301 -14.94 8.74 -7.21
CA ALA A 301 -13.55 8.44 -7.55
C ALA A 301 -13.15 7.05 -7.04
N CYS A 302 -12.56 6.24 -7.92
CA CYS A 302 -12.08 4.90 -7.59
C CYS A 302 -10.71 4.62 -8.22
N SER A 303 -9.78 4.17 -7.37
CA SER A 303 -8.33 4.24 -7.58
C SER A 303 -7.68 2.97 -8.14
N GLN A 304 -8.10 1.79 -7.67
CA GLN A 304 -7.36 0.53 -7.85
C GLN A 304 -7.81 -0.22 -9.11
N ALA A 305 -7.00 -0.24 -10.18
CA ALA A 305 -7.34 -0.97 -11.42
C ALA A 305 -7.65 -2.47 -11.18
N GLN A 306 -6.98 -3.10 -10.20
CA GLN A 306 -7.25 -4.49 -9.82
C GLN A 306 -8.69 -4.73 -9.38
N GLN A 307 -9.35 -3.76 -8.73
CA GLN A 307 -10.76 -3.89 -8.32
C GLN A 307 -11.70 -3.86 -9.53
N TYR A 308 -11.40 -3.02 -10.52
CA TYR A 308 -12.13 -3.01 -11.78
C TYR A 308 -11.97 -4.35 -12.50
N ALA A 309 -10.75 -4.90 -12.54
CA ALA A 309 -10.50 -6.21 -13.15
C ALA A 309 -11.31 -7.33 -12.46
N TRP A 310 -11.38 -7.33 -11.12
CA TRP A 310 -12.21 -8.30 -10.39
C TRP A 310 -13.70 -8.14 -10.68
N VAL A 311 -14.21 -6.91 -10.75
CA VAL A 311 -15.64 -6.67 -11.02
C VAL A 311 -15.98 -6.98 -12.48
N LYS A 312 -15.09 -6.68 -13.43
CA LYS A 312 -15.22 -7.09 -14.84
C LYS A 312 -15.38 -8.60 -14.97
N GLU A 313 -14.57 -9.37 -14.24
CA GLU A 313 -14.61 -10.83 -14.27
C GLU A 313 -15.84 -11.41 -13.56
N ARG A 314 -16.18 -10.90 -12.37
CA ARG A 314 -17.17 -11.52 -11.47
C ARG A 314 -18.57 -10.94 -11.55
N SER A 315 -18.73 -9.70 -12.00
CA SER A 315 -20.01 -8.99 -12.03
C SER A 315 -20.09 -8.06 -13.24
N PRO A 316 -20.08 -8.62 -14.46
CA PRO A 316 -20.03 -7.84 -15.70
C PRO A 316 -21.20 -6.85 -15.85
N GLU A 317 -22.35 -7.11 -15.24
CA GLU A 317 -23.49 -6.19 -15.20
C GLU A 317 -23.23 -4.96 -14.31
N VAL A 318 -22.50 -5.13 -13.20
CA VAL A 318 -22.02 -4.00 -12.38
C VAL A 318 -20.96 -3.24 -13.15
N TYR A 319 -20.03 -3.94 -13.81
CA TYR A 319 -18.99 -3.33 -14.63
C TYR A 319 -19.57 -2.47 -15.77
N ALA A 320 -20.59 -2.96 -16.48
CA ALA A 320 -21.28 -2.21 -17.51
C ALA A 320 -21.94 -0.94 -16.95
N ARG A 321 -22.51 -0.99 -15.73
CA ARG A 321 -23.02 0.20 -15.04
C ARG A 321 -21.90 1.19 -14.67
N MET A 322 -20.74 0.70 -14.24
CA MET A 322 -19.56 1.54 -13.98
C MET A 322 -19.11 2.27 -15.25
N GLN A 323 -19.01 1.56 -16.39
CA GLN A 323 -18.68 2.17 -17.69
C GLN A 323 -19.72 3.20 -18.13
N ALA A 324 -21.02 2.94 -17.90
CA ALA A 324 -22.08 3.90 -18.18
C ALA A 324 -21.96 5.16 -17.31
N ALA A 325 -21.72 5.01 -16.01
CA ALA A 325 -21.49 6.13 -15.09
C ALA A 325 -20.23 6.93 -15.44
N ALA A 326 -19.16 6.26 -15.89
CA ALA A 326 -17.94 6.91 -16.33
C ALA A 326 -18.18 7.75 -17.58
N LYS A 327 -18.91 7.21 -18.56
CA LYS A 327 -19.33 7.96 -19.75
C LYS A 327 -20.24 9.15 -19.42
N ALA A 328 -21.02 9.07 -18.34
CA ALA A 328 -21.86 10.15 -17.85
C ALA A 328 -21.08 11.19 -17.01
N GLY A 329 -19.79 10.99 -16.73
CA GLY A 329 -18.98 11.87 -15.89
C GLY A 329 -19.24 11.72 -14.38
N GLN A 330 -19.97 10.69 -13.97
CA GLN A 330 -20.31 10.41 -12.56
C GLN A 330 -19.35 9.42 -11.91
N TRP A 331 -18.44 8.83 -12.69
CA TRP A 331 -17.42 7.90 -12.22
C TRP A 331 -16.06 8.26 -12.81
N VAL A 332 -15.08 8.51 -11.95
CA VAL A 332 -13.74 8.98 -12.31
C VAL A 332 -12.71 7.93 -11.89
N PRO A 333 -12.11 7.21 -12.85
CA PRO A 333 -10.90 6.44 -12.57
C PRO A 333 -9.77 7.38 -12.14
N VAL A 334 -9.20 7.16 -10.96
CA VAL A 334 -8.10 7.97 -10.39
C VAL A 334 -6.92 7.09 -9.99
N GLY A 335 -5.82 7.68 -9.52
CA GLY A 335 -4.67 6.96 -8.97
C GLY A 335 -3.73 6.41 -10.04
N GLY A 336 -4.26 5.72 -11.05
CA GLY A 336 -3.50 5.17 -12.16
C GLY A 336 -2.55 4.02 -11.80
N MET A 337 -2.65 3.47 -10.60
CA MET A 337 -1.87 2.31 -10.16
C MET A 337 -2.70 1.01 -10.23
N TRP A 338 -2.01 -0.13 -10.28
CA TRP A 338 -2.69 -1.43 -10.24
C TRP A 338 -3.42 -1.63 -8.91
N VAL A 339 -2.74 -1.32 -7.80
CA VAL A 339 -3.31 -1.21 -6.46
C VAL A 339 -2.80 0.04 -5.75
N GLU A 340 -3.43 0.42 -4.63
CA GLU A 340 -2.87 1.42 -3.72
C GLU A 340 -1.71 0.78 -2.94
N ALA A 341 -0.54 0.78 -3.54
CA ALA A 341 0.64 0.13 -2.99
C ALA A 341 1.19 0.88 -1.77
N ASP A 342 1.99 0.18 -0.95
CA ASP A 342 2.79 0.83 0.09
C ASP A 342 3.78 1.84 -0.52
N GLY A 343 3.99 2.97 0.16
CA GLY A 343 4.80 4.08 -0.34
C GLY A 343 6.31 3.96 -0.08
N ASN A 344 6.77 2.90 0.58
CA ASN A 344 8.17 2.72 0.97
C ASN A 344 8.77 1.40 0.48
N LEU A 345 8.06 0.29 0.62
CA LEU A 345 8.59 -1.07 0.50
C LEU A 345 8.75 -1.60 -0.94
N PRO A 346 7.85 -1.32 -1.91
CA PRO A 346 8.01 -1.82 -3.28
C PRO A 346 9.26 -1.26 -3.97
N GLY A 347 9.99 -2.09 -4.71
CA GLY A 347 11.16 -1.69 -5.51
C GLY A 347 10.86 -0.60 -6.53
N GLY A 348 11.89 0.07 -7.04
CA GLY A 348 11.73 1.14 -8.03
C GLY A 348 11.03 0.69 -9.31
N GLU A 349 11.46 -0.43 -9.89
CA GLU A 349 10.79 -1.01 -11.07
C GLU A 349 9.37 -1.49 -10.71
N ALA A 350 9.13 -2.00 -9.50
CA ALA A 350 7.78 -2.38 -9.08
C ALA A 350 6.82 -1.17 -9.01
N LEU A 351 7.26 -0.02 -8.47
CA LEU A 351 6.46 1.22 -8.52
C LEU A 351 6.22 1.72 -9.95
N VAL A 352 7.20 1.57 -10.85
CA VAL A 352 6.97 1.82 -12.28
C VAL A 352 5.85 0.90 -12.79
N ARG A 353 5.92 -0.40 -12.50
CA ARG A 353 4.91 -1.37 -12.95
C ARG A 353 3.54 -1.14 -12.35
N GLN A 354 3.43 -0.65 -11.11
CA GLN A 354 2.14 -0.19 -10.56
C GLN A 354 1.47 0.80 -11.50
N PHE A 355 2.18 1.85 -11.93
CA PHE A 355 1.64 2.85 -12.86
C PHE A 355 1.40 2.31 -14.26
N VAL A 356 2.36 1.58 -14.81
CA VAL A 356 2.26 1.06 -16.17
C VAL A 356 1.06 0.13 -16.31
N THR A 357 0.92 -0.84 -15.39
CA THR A 357 -0.19 -1.79 -15.41
C THR A 357 -1.53 -1.10 -15.13
N GLY A 358 -1.60 -0.18 -14.16
CA GLY A 358 -2.83 0.55 -13.83
C GLY A 358 -3.30 1.48 -14.95
N LYS A 359 -2.41 2.31 -15.48
CA LYS A 359 -2.74 3.25 -16.57
C LYS A 359 -3.07 2.52 -17.87
N ALA A 360 -2.36 1.44 -18.20
CA ALA A 360 -2.69 0.62 -19.38
C ALA A 360 -4.13 0.09 -19.28
N PHE A 361 -4.50 -0.46 -18.13
CA PHE A 361 -5.86 -0.94 -17.88
C PHE A 361 -6.91 0.17 -18.07
N PHE A 362 -6.72 1.35 -17.49
CA PHE A 362 -7.69 2.43 -17.62
C PHE A 362 -7.79 3.01 -19.04
N ARG A 363 -6.67 3.06 -19.78
CA ARG A 363 -6.66 3.45 -21.20
C ARG A 363 -7.44 2.45 -22.04
N GLU A 364 -7.23 1.15 -21.83
CA GLU A 364 -7.90 0.08 -22.58
C GLU A 364 -9.41 0.01 -22.27
N GLU A 365 -9.78 0.06 -21.00
CA GLU A 365 -11.13 -0.26 -20.56
C GLU A 365 -12.09 0.93 -20.48
N PHE A 366 -11.54 2.14 -20.23
CA PHE A 366 -12.33 3.36 -20.02
C PHE A 366 -11.94 4.49 -20.97
N GLY A 367 -10.85 4.34 -21.74
CA GLY A 367 -10.32 5.43 -22.57
C GLY A 367 -9.80 6.62 -21.74
N VAL A 368 -9.44 6.38 -20.48
CA VAL A 368 -9.02 7.41 -19.52
C VAL A 368 -7.53 7.32 -19.28
N ASP A 369 -6.85 8.47 -19.38
CA ASP A 369 -5.48 8.64 -18.89
C ASP A 369 -5.53 9.36 -17.54
N CYS A 370 -5.27 8.64 -16.46
CA CYS A 370 -5.31 9.19 -15.10
C CYS A 370 -4.28 10.33 -14.96
N GLN A 371 -4.72 11.48 -14.42
CA GLN A 371 -3.89 12.69 -14.27
C GLN A 371 -3.25 12.82 -12.90
N GLY A 372 -3.56 11.97 -11.92
CA GLY A 372 -3.00 12.11 -10.58
C GLY A 372 -3.00 10.84 -9.77
N VAL A 373 -2.13 10.86 -8.77
CA VAL A 373 -1.93 9.76 -7.82
C VAL A 373 -2.92 9.92 -6.67
N TRP A 374 -3.53 8.82 -6.26
CA TRP A 374 -4.52 8.75 -5.19
C TRP A 374 -4.11 7.62 -4.25
N LEU A 375 -3.46 7.98 -3.14
CA LEU A 375 -2.93 7.06 -2.13
C LEU A 375 -3.28 7.58 -0.72
N PRO A 376 -4.56 7.59 -0.33
CA PRO A 376 -4.97 8.10 0.97
C PRO A 376 -4.32 7.35 2.14
N ASP A 377 -4.12 6.04 2.01
CA ASP A 377 -3.82 5.17 3.17
C ASP A 377 -2.44 4.50 3.24
N SER A 378 -1.52 4.80 2.32
CA SER A 378 -0.15 4.26 2.42
C SER A 378 0.61 4.79 3.65
N PHE A 379 1.46 3.95 4.26
CA PHE A 379 2.15 4.25 5.53
C PHE A 379 3.46 5.05 5.33
N GLY A 380 3.31 6.26 4.80
CA GLY A 380 4.40 7.17 4.44
C GLY A 380 4.86 7.02 3.00
N TYR A 381 5.67 7.97 2.52
CA TYR A 381 6.06 8.03 1.09
C TYR A 381 7.52 8.43 0.89
N SER A 382 8.22 7.66 0.06
CA SER A 382 9.62 7.90 -0.25
C SER A 382 9.84 9.15 -1.10
N GLY A 383 11.05 9.73 -1.02
CA GLY A 383 11.44 10.90 -1.82
C GLY A 383 11.55 10.64 -3.34
N ALA A 384 11.33 9.42 -3.81
CA ALA A 384 11.38 9.06 -5.23
C ALA A 384 10.02 9.26 -5.94
N TYR A 385 8.93 9.27 -5.19
CA TYR A 385 7.57 9.32 -5.72
C TYR A 385 7.30 10.48 -6.70
N PRO A 386 7.70 11.74 -6.40
CA PRO A 386 7.46 12.85 -7.33
C PRO A 386 8.04 12.58 -8.71
N GLN A 387 9.25 12.03 -8.80
CA GLN A 387 9.86 11.71 -10.07
C GLN A 387 9.10 10.61 -10.81
N ILE A 388 8.85 9.49 -10.15
CA ILE A 388 8.18 8.33 -10.75
C ILE A 388 6.78 8.72 -11.23
N ALA A 389 6.01 9.45 -10.41
CA ALA A 389 4.68 9.92 -10.76
C ALA A 389 4.72 10.89 -11.96
N ARG A 390 5.66 11.83 -12.00
CA ARG A 390 5.83 12.74 -13.14
C ARG A 390 6.25 12.01 -14.41
N LEU A 391 7.10 10.99 -14.31
CA LEU A 391 7.47 10.12 -15.44
C LEU A 391 6.30 9.25 -15.92
N ALA A 392 5.33 8.93 -15.05
CA ALA A 392 4.05 8.30 -15.41
C ALA A 392 3.01 9.28 -15.99
N GLY A 393 3.36 10.56 -16.15
CA GLY A 393 2.45 11.59 -16.64
C GLY A 393 1.42 12.10 -15.61
N MET A 394 1.65 11.89 -14.31
CA MET A 394 0.77 12.40 -13.25
C MET A 394 1.09 13.86 -12.91
N ASP A 395 0.08 14.71 -12.77
CA ASP A 395 0.18 16.15 -12.49
C ASP A 395 -0.03 16.51 -11.02
N TRP A 396 -0.73 15.68 -10.26
CA TRP A 396 -1.05 15.93 -8.86
C TRP A 396 -1.00 14.66 -8.01
N PHE A 397 -0.87 14.82 -6.70
CA PHE A 397 -0.79 13.75 -5.71
C PHE A 397 -1.76 14.00 -4.55
N LEU A 398 -2.51 12.97 -4.14
CA LEU A 398 -3.38 12.97 -2.99
C LEU A 398 -3.00 11.88 -1.98
N THR A 399 -2.96 12.25 -0.70
CA THR A 399 -2.76 11.38 0.47
C THR A 399 -3.67 11.83 1.63
N GLN A 400 -3.83 11.02 2.68
CA GLN A 400 -4.45 11.41 3.95
C GLN A 400 -3.55 11.10 5.15
N LYS A 401 -2.88 9.93 5.19
CA LYS A 401 -2.18 9.41 6.39
C LYS A 401 -1.14 10.34 7.02
N ILE A 402 -0.56 11.28 6.29
CA ILE A 402 0.37 12.28 6.86
C ILE A 402 -0.28 13.16 7.94
N SER A 403 -1.61 13.27 7.95
CA SER A 403 -2.36 13.92 9.03
C SER A 403 -2.30 13.18 10.37
N TRP A 404 -1.90 11.90 10.39
CA TRP A 404 -1.88 11.04 11.58
C TRP A 404 -0.52 11.02 12.31
N ASN A 405 0.40 11.93 11.98
CA ASN A 405 1.68 12.02 12.67
C ASN A 405 1.50 12.17 14.19
N GLN A 406 2.19 11.30 14.96
CA GLN A 406 2.07 11.27 16.43
C GLN A 406 2.61 12.55 17.10
N THR A 407 3.70 13.14 16.56
CA THR A 407 4.41 14.24 17.22
C THR A 407 4.26 15.55 16.45
N ASN A 408 4.58 15.55 15.15
CA ASN A 408 4.61 16.77 14.36
C ASN A 408 3.43 16.85 13.39
N LYS A 409 2.53 17.81 13.64
CA LYS A 409 1.55 18.20 12.64
C LYS A 409 2.26 18.71 11.38
N PHE A 410 1.94 18.12 10.24
CA PHE A 410 2.53 18.52 8.97
C PHE A 410 2.12 19.97 8.61
N PRO A 411 3.06 20.82 8.15
CA PRO A 411 2.81 22.25 8.07
C PRO A 411 1.88 22.69 6.92
N HIS A 412 1.65 21.86 5.91
CA HIS A 412 0.95 22.26 4.68
C HIS A 412 -0.10 21.26 4.25
N HIS A 413 -1.30 21.72 3.87
CA HIS A 413 -2.29 20.87 3.22
C HIS A 413 -2.21 20.97 1.69
N THR A 414 -1.74 22.09 1.14
CA THR A 414 -1.53 22.28 -0.30
C THR A 414 -0.12 22.80 -0.58
N PHE A 415 0.70 22.01 -1.26
CA PHE A 415 2.13 22.30 -1.46
C PHE A 415 2.69 21.69 -2.76
N ARG A 416 3.92 22.05 -3.13
CA ARG A 416 4.71 21.34 -4.14
C ARG A 416 5.60 20.32 -3.43
N TRP A 417 5.42 19.05 -3.72
CA TRP A 417 6.29 18.01 -3.22
C TRP A 417 7.46 17.80 -4.19
N GLU A 418 8.67 18.04 -3.72
CA GLU A 418 9.92 17.88 -4.46
C GLU A 418 10.60 16.55 -4.11
N GLY A 419 10.85 15.73 -5.12
CA GLY A 419 11.58 14.47 -4.99
C GLY A 419 13.10 14.68 -4.94
N ILE A 420 13.84 13.59 -4.71
CA ILE A 420 15.31 13.62 -4.56
C ILE A 420 16.06 14.14 -5.81
N ASP A 421 15.46 14.05 -6.99
CA ASP A 421 16.00 14.56 -8.26
C ASP A 421 15.64 16.02 -8.55
N GLY A 422 14.80 16.63 -7.71
CA GLY A 422 14.22 17.96 -7.91
C GLY A 422 12.94 17.98 -8.75
N SER A 423 12.38 16.84 -9.13
CA SER A 423 11.06 16.79 -9.75
C SER A 423 9.98 17.19 -8.75
N GLN A 424 9.06 18.05 -9.16
CA GLN A 424 7.98 18.55 -8.30
C GLN A 424 6.60 18.08 -8.80
N ILE A 425 5.74 17.68 -7.86
CA ILE A 425 4.33 17.36 -8.09
C ILE A 425 3.44 18.19 -7.15
N PHE A 426 2.28 18.64 -7.63
CA PHE A 426 1.35 19.42 -6.80
C PHE A 426 0.58 18.47 -5.88
N THR A 427 0.72 18.66 -4.58
CA THR A 427 0.24 17.72 -3.57
C THR A 427 -0.84 18.37 -2.70
N HIS A 428 -1.88 17.58 -2.40
CA HIS A 428 -2.88 17.95 -1.42
C HIS A 428 -3.20 16.78 -0.50
N PHE A 429 -3.39 17.04 0.80
CA PHE A 429 -4.14 16.12 1.66
C PHE A 429 -5.32 16.84 2.31
N PRO A 430 -6.50 16.20 2.37
CA PRO A 430 -7.71 16.79 2.94
C PRO A 430 -7.51 17.27 4.39
N PRO A 431 -7.86 18.53 4.72
CA PRO A 431 -7.79 19.06 6.09
C PRO A 431 -8.91 18.51 6.99
N VAL A 432 -9.79 17.66 6.47
CA VAL A 432 -10.89 17.06 7.23
C VAL A 432 -10.43 15.89 8.11
N ASP A 433 -9.16 15.48 8.08
CA ASP A 433 -8.72 14.39 8.98
C ASP A 433 -8.96 12.97 8.40
N THR A 434 -9.76 12.86 7.34
CA THR A 434 -10.33 11.59 6.86
C THR A 434 -10.57 11.58 5.34
N TYR A 435 -10.61 10.39 4.75
CA TYR A 435 -11.12 10.13 3.41
C TYR A 435 -12.52 9.49 3.43
N ASN A 436 -13.15 9.44 4.61
CA ASN A 436 -14.48 8.88 4.86
C ASN A 436 -15.45 9.95 5.39
N ALA A 437 -15.43 11.16 4.83
CA ALA A 437 -16.26 12.25 5.34
C ALA A 437 -17.76 11.93 5.22
N ILE A 438 -18.55 12.39 6.19
CA ILE A 438 -20.02 12.24 6.24
C ILE A 438 -20.78 13.57 6.24
N PHE A 439 -20.04 14.68 6.11
CA PHE A 439 -20.51 16.07 6.14
C PHE A 439 -21.23 16.43 7.44
N SER A 440 -20.70 16.00 8.58
CA SER A 440 -21.13 16.58 9.86
C SER A 440 -20.65 18.02 9.98
N ALA A 441 -21.37 18.87 10.72
CA ALA A 441 -20.94 20.23 10.98
C ALA A 441 -19.60 20.29 11.73
N GLU A 442 -19.28 19.26 12.52
CA GLU A 442 -17.96 19.06 13.14
C GLU A 442 -16.87 18.92 12.07
N GLU A 443 -17.01 17.98 11.14
CA GLU A 443 -16.06 17.75 10.04
C GLU A 443 -15.88 19.00 9.18
N LEU A 444 -16.99 19.65 8.82
CA LEU A 444 -16.99 20.86 8.01
C LEU A 444 -16.24 22.01 8.72
N THR A 445 -16.52 22.22 10.01
CA THR A 445 -15.86 23.26 10.81
C THR A 445 -14.38 22.95 11.01
N HIS A 446 -14.06 21.68 11.30
CA HIS A 446 -12.69 21.19 11.45
C HIS A 446 -11.88 21.41 10.18
N ALA A 447 -12.40 21.03 9.01
CA ALA A 447 -11.71 21.21 7.72
C ALA A 447 -11.28 22.68 7.48
N VAL A 448 -12.15 23.64 7.79
CA VAL A 448 -11.85 25.08 7.66
C VAL A 448 -10.83 25.54 8.71
N ALA A 449 -11.01 25.13 9.96
CA ALA A 449 -10.11 25.50 11.04
C ALA A 449 -8.69 24.92 10.83
N ASN A 450 -8.63 23.69 10.30
CA ASN A 450 -7.42 22.90 10.16
C ASN A 450 -6.59 23.27 8.92
N TYR A 451 -7.22 23.75 7.84
CA TYR A 451 -6.53 24.10 6.59
C TYR A 451 -5.40 25.12 6.79
N SER A 452 -4.17 24.73 6.43
CA SER A 452 -2.94 25.48 6.72
C SER A 452 -2.75 26.71 5.84
N GLU A 453 -3.17 26.63 4.58
CA GLU A 453 -2.97 27.68 3.57
C GLU A 453 -4.12 28.72 3.55
N LYS A 454 -4.97 28.74 4.59
CA LYS A 454 -6.05 29.71 4.76
C LYS A 454 -5.55 31.15 4.64
N GLY A 455 -6.33 31.99 3.95
CA GLY A 455 -5.97 33.36 3.60
C GLY A 455 -5.22 33.51 2.27
N ARG A 456 -4.70 32.41 1.71
CA ARG A 456 -4.20 32.34 0.32
C ARG A 456 -4.99 31.34 -0.52
N GLY A 457 -5.40 30.23 0.08
CA GLY A 457 -6.37 29.29 -0.47
C GLY A 457 -7.71 29.40 0.25
N THR A 458 -8.77 29.12 -0.48
CA THR A 458 -10.18 29.15 -0.07
C THR A 458 -10.90 27.84 -0.42
N ARG A 459 -10.15 26.81 -0.82
CA ARG A 459 -10.69 25.49 -1.14
C ARG A 459 -9.82 24.34 -0.64
N SER A 460 -10.46 23.23 -0.32
CA SER A 460 -9.82 21.95 -0.01
C SER A 460 -10.64 20.80 -0.59
N LEU A 461 -10.03 19.64 -0.76
CA LEU A 461 -10.74 18.43 -1.19
C LEU A 461 -11.28 17.68 0.05
N ALA A 462 -12.43 17.02 -0.10
CA ALA A 462 -12.99 16.13 0.93
C ALA A 462 -13.59 14.86 0.27
N PRO A 463 -12.90 13.72 0.32
CA PRO A 463 -13.49 12.45 -0.09
C PRO A 463 -14.56 12.06 0.92
N PHE A 464 -15.74 11.67 0.44
CA PHE A 464 -16.89 11.32 1.30
C PHE A 464 -17.41 9.92 0.99
N GLY A 465 -17.93 9.24 2.01
CA GLY A 465 -18.40 7.86 1.92
C GLY A 465 -17.81 6.97 3.02
N HIS A 466 -18.32 5.76 3.14
CA HIS A 466 -17.75 4.76 4.03
C HIS A 466 -16.65 3.95 3.30
N GLY A 467 -15.46 3.89 3.89
CA GLY A 467 -14.28 3.19 3.37
C GLY A 467 -13.80 2.08 4.30
N ASP A 468 -12.50 1.76 4.25
CA ASP A 468 -11.82 0.77 5.10
C ASP A 468 -12.51 -0.60 5.07
N GLY A 469 -13.00 -1.00 3.89
CA GLY A 469 -13.69 -2.27 3.67
C GLY A 469 -14.98 -2.24 2.85
N GLY A 470 -15.38 -1.06 2.37
CA GLY A 470 -16.50 -0.87 1.43
C GLY A 470 -17.64 -0.03 1.99
N GLY A 471 -18.78 -0.06 1.28
CA GLY A 471 -19.97 0.72 1.63
C GLY A 471 -20.17 1.90 0.68
N GLY A 472 -19.19 2.79 0.62
CA GLY A 472 -19.16 3.98 -0.23
C GLY A 472 -20.16 5.07 0.20
N PRO A 473 -20.41 6.06 -0.67
CA PRO A 473 -21.35 7.14 -0.39
C PRO A 473 -22.80 6.67 -0.25
N THR A 474 -23.56 7.33 0.61
CA THR A 474 -25.00 7.08 0.80
C THR A 474 -25.86 8.23 0.27
N ARG A 475 -27.17 7.98 0.13
CA ARG A 475 -28.13 9.02 -0.30
C ARG A 475 -28.25 10.14 0.74
N GLU A 476 -28.13 9.79 2.01
CA GLU A 476 -28.16 10.73 3.13
C GLU A 476 -26.99 11.73 3.05
N MET A 477 -25.79 11.26 2.68
CA MET A 477 -24.64 12.14 2.46
C MET A 477 -24.84 13.13 1.31
N LEU A 478 -25.48 12.70 0.21
CA LEU A 478 -25.78 13.61 -0.91
C LEU A 478 -26.85 14.63 -0.54
N GLU A 479 -27.86 14.24 0.22
CA GLU A 479 -28.86 15.18 0.72
C GLU A 479 -28.25 16.19 1.71
N ARG A 480 -27.30 15.77 2.56
CA ARG A 480 -26.49 16.70 3.38
C ARG A 480 -25.65 17.64 2.51
N ALA A 481 -24.96 17.11 1.50
CA ALA A 481 -24.17 17.92 0.56
C ALA A 481 -25.03 19.00 -0.12
N ARG A 482 -26.28 18.68 -0.50
CA ARG A 482 -27.25 19.66 -1.02
C ARG A 482 -27.58 20.75 -0.02
N ARG A 483 -27.79 20.42 1.27
CA ARG A 483 -28.06 21.42 2.31
C ARG A 483 -26.85 22.31 2.56
N PHE A 484 -25.66 21.74 2.59
CA PHE A 484 -24.41 22.49 2.80
C PHE A 484 -23.80 23.08 1.52
N ALA A 485 -24.51 23.03 0.39
CA ALA A 485 -23.98 23.55 -0.88
C ALA A 485 -23.66 25.05 -0.79
N ASP A 486 -24.50 25.81 -0.11
CA ASP A 486 -24.35 27.25 0.06
C ASP A 486 -25.09 27.75 1.32
N LEU A 487 -24.90 27.12 2.49
CA LEU A 487 -25.65 27.45 3.71
C LEU A 487 -24.90 28.43 4.62
N GLU A 488 -25.56 29.52 5.03
CA GLU A 488 -25.04 30.49 5.98
C GLU A 488 -24.67 29.84 7.32
N GLY A 489 -23.41 30.03 7.73
CA GLY A 489 -22.81 29.44 8.93
C GLY A 489 -21.92 28.23 8.64
N ALA A 490 -21.98 27.65 7.45
CA ALA A 490 -21.17 26.52 7.02
C ALA A 490 -20.21 26.90 5.88
N PRO A 491 -19.13 26.13 5.64
CA PRO A 491 -18.43 26.16 4.37
C PRO A 491 -19.32 25.62 3.23
N LYS A 492 -18.96 25.93 1.99
CA LYS A 492 -19.67 25.45 0.79
C LYS A 492 -19.22 24.03 0.45
N VAL A 493 -20.15 23.12 0.24
CA VAL A 493 -19.87 21.76 -0.24
C VAL A 493 -20.19 21.66 -1.74
N VAL A 494 -19.21 21.27 -2.55
CA VAL A 494 -19.38 21.12 -4.00
C VAL A 494 -18.94 19.72 -4.42
N VAL A 495 -19.88 18.88 -4.85
CA VAL A 495 -19.57 17.54 -5.39
C VAL A 495 -19.03 17.69 -6.82
N GLN A 496 -17.78 17.28 -7.07
CA GLN A 496 -17.14 17.44 -8.37
C GLN A 496 -15.97 16.48 -8.62
N ASP A 497 -15.51 16.43 -9.88
CA ASP A 497 -14.32 15.69 -10.30
C ASP A 497 -13.05 16.20 -9.55
N PRO A 498 -12.20 15.31 -9.01
CA PRO A 498 -10.99 15.71 -8.29
C PRO A 498 -9.99 16.48 -9.18
N ASN A 499 -9.91 16.19 -10.48
CA ASN A 499 -9.09 16.96 -11.42
C ASN A 499 -9.53 18.42 -11.48
N ARG A 500 -10.84 18.70 -11.32
CA ARG A 500 -11.36 20.06 -11.27
C ARG A 500 -10.87 20.80 -10.03
N PHE A 501 -10.90 20.13 -8.87
CA PHE A 501 -10.31 20.68 -7.65
C PHE A 501 -8.83 21.02 -7.85
N PHE A 502 -8.02 20.09 -8.36
CA PHE A 502 -6.59 20.30 -8.53
C PHE A 502 -6.25 21.38 -9.57
N ALA A 503 -7.07 21.54 -10.60
CA ALA A 503 -6.93 22.64 -11.55
C ALA A 503 -7.24 23.99 -10.88
N ASP A 504 -8.37 24.09 -10.17
CA ASP A 504 -8.82 25.32 -9.52
C ASP A 504 -7.88 25.72 -8.37
N ALA A 505 -7.45 24.77 -7.53
CA ALA A 505 -6.54 25.01 -6.40
C ALA A 505 -5.16 25.49 -6.87
N ARG A 506 -4.65 24.95 -7.98
CA ARG A 506 -3.39 25.37 -8.57
C ARG A 506 -3.47 26.77 -9.21
N ALA A 507 -4.60 27.09 -9.82
CA ALA A 507 -4.85 28.42 -10.39
C ALA A 507 -4.99 29.49 -9.28
N GLU A 508 -5.66 29.14 -8.19
CA GLU A 508 -5.84 30.00 -7.02
C GLU A 508 -4.54 30.18 -6.24
N TYR A 509 -3.73 29.12 -6.13
CA TYR A 509 -2.49 29.12 -5.36
C TYR A 509 -1.25 28.82 -6.23
N PRO A 510 -0.80 29.76 -7.09
CA PRO A 510 0.24 29.53 -8.09
C PRO A 510 1.65 29.34 -7.51
N ALA A 511 1.90 29.86 -6.31
CA ALA A 511 3.17 29.76 -5.59
C ALA A 511 3.03 29.05 -4.23
N PRO A 512 2.71 27.73 -4.22
CA PRO A 512 2.67 26.95 -2.98
C PRO A 512 4.07 26.77 -2.39
N PRO A 513 4.17 26.49 -1.07
CA PRO A 513 5.43 26.10 -0.43
C PRO A 513 5.95 24.79 -1.02
N VAL A 514 7.26 24.57 -0.92
CA VAL A 514 7.92 23.34 -1.37
C VAL A 514 8.29 22.50 -0.16
N TRP A 515 7.90 21.22 -0.17
CA TRP A 515 8.42 20.20 0.75
C TRP A 515 9.35 19.27 -0.03
N ALA A 516 10.62 19.19 0.36
CA ALA A 516 11.63 18.39 -0.33
C ALA A 516 11.97 17.10 0.41
N GLY A 517 12.06 16.00 -0.33
CA GLY A 517 12.41 14.67 0.20
C GLY A 517 11.18 13.84 0.58
N GLU A 518 11.34 12.97 1.58
CA GLU A 518 10.28 12.04 2.01
C GLU A 518 9.12 12.73 2.73
N LEU A 519 7.92 12.18 2.57
CA LEU A 519 6.79 12.42 3.46
C LEU A 519 6.81 11.31 4.53
N TYR A 520 7.65 11.51 5.54
CA TYR A 520 7.83 10.55 6.63
C TYR A 520 6.59 10.53 7.53
N LEU A 521 5.95 9.37 7.62
CA LEU A 521 4.84 9.14 8.54
C LEU A 521 5.40 8.82 9.94
N GLU A 522 5.04 9.63 10.92
CA GLU A 522 5.49 9.46 12.31
C GLU A 522 4.64 8.45 13.08
N LEU A 523 4.17 7.41 12.39
CA LEU A 523 3.27 6.36 12.84
C LEU A 523 3.50 5.12 11.95
N HIS A 524 3.06 3.95 12.40
CA HIS A 524 3.11 2.68 11.68
C HIS A 524 4.52 2.20 11.31
N ARG A 525 5.52 2.50 12.15
CA ARG A 525 6.94 2.17 11.87
C ARG A 525 7.28 0.67 11.95
N ALA A 526 6.42 -0.16 12.53
CA ALA A 526 6.60 -1.61 12.57
C ALA A 526 6.54 -2.27 11.21
N THR A 527 5.80 -1.64 10.31
CA THR A 527 5.46 -2.15 9.00
C THR A 527 6.67 -2.46 8.13
N TYR A 528 7.85 -1.93 8.48
CA TYR A 528 9.11 -2.24 7.83
C TYR A 528 9.67 -3.62 8.21
N THR A 529 9.17 -4.23 9.30
CA THR A 529 9.69 -5.50 9.86
C THR A 529 8.65 -6.60 10.02
N SER A 530 7.41 -6.30 10.44
CA SER A 530 6.36 -7.31 10.67
C SER A 530 6.14 -8.21 9.44
N GLN A 531 5.87 -9.51 9.62
CA GLN A 531 5.65 -10.46 8.52
C GLN A 531 6.87 -10.54 7.58
N ALA A 532 8.02 -10.91 8.16
CA ALA A 532 9.32 -10.90 7.49
C ALA A 532 9.36 -11.83 6.26
N ARG A 533 8.64 -12.96 6.29
CA ARG A 533 8.56 -13.91 5.15
C ARG A 533 7.83 -13.31 3.95
N THR A 534 6.76 -12.54 4.17
CA THR A 534 6.05 -11.79 3.11
C THR A 534 6.98 -10.81 2.42
N LYS A 535 7.76 -10.04 3.20
CA LYS A 535 8.75 -9.07 2.71
C LYS A 535 9.89 -9.73 1.92
N ALA A 536 10.43 -10.85 2.42
CA ALA A 536 11.43 -11.64 1.72
C ALA A 536 10.88 -12.21 0.40
N GLY A 537 9.62 -12.68 0.40
CA GLY A 537 8.89 -13.13 -0.77
C GLY A 537 8.74 -12.04 -1.85
N ASN A 538 8.34 -10.83 -1.46
CA ASN A 538 8.30 -9.68 -2.37
C ASN A 538 9.67 -9.37 -2.97
N ARG A 539 10.69 -9.17 -2.12
CA ARG A 539 12.03 -8.79 -2.60
C ARG A 539 12.60 -9.84 -3.54
N ARG A 540 12.45 -11.12 -3.22
CA ARG A 540 12.91 -12.21 -4.11
C ARG A 540 12.15 -12.22 -5.43
N SER A 541 10.84 -11.96 -5.42
CA SER A 541 10.02 -11.96 -6.63
C SER A 541 10.37 -10.80 -7.57
N GLU A 542 10.61 -9.60 -7.04
CA GLU A 542 11.06 -8.44 -7.84
C GLU A 542 12.39 -8.73 -8.57
N HIS A 543 13.36 -9.30 -7.85
CA HIS A 543 14.66 -9.64 -8.44
C HIS A 543 14.58 -10.80 -9.45
N LEU A 544 13.70 -11.78 -9.22
CA LEU A 544 13.43 -12.86 -10.17
C LEU A 544 12.69 -12.38 -11.42
N LEU A 545 11.80 -11.39 -11.31
CA LEU A 545 11.14 -10.77 -12.46
C LEU A 545 12.15 -10.05 -13.35
N ARG A 546 13.07 -9.28 -12.74
CA ARG A 546 14.20 -8.69 -13.48
C ARG A 546 15.02 -9.75 -14.21
N GLU A 547 15.35 -10.84 -13.51
CA GLU A 547 16.10 -11.96 -14.09
C GLU A 547 15.36 -12.61 -15.26
N ALA A 548 14.08 -12.92 -15.09
CA ALA A 548 13.24 -13.51 -16.14
C ALA A 548 13.14 -12.62 -17.37
N GLU A 549 12.90 -11.31 -17.20
CA GLU A 549 12.82 -10.36 -18.31
C GLU A 549 14.15 -10.25 -19.06
N LEU A 550 15.29 -10.19 -18.36
CA LEU A 550 16.61 -10.11 -18.98
C LEU A 550 16.91 -11.36 -19.82
N TRP A 551 16.72 -12.56 -19.26
CA TRP A 551 17.04 -13.79 -19.96
C TRP A 551 16.04 -14.11 -21.07
N ALA A 552 14.75 -13.83 -20.88
CA ALA A 552 13.76 -13.95 -21.96
C ALA A 552 14.05 -12.97 -23.10
N THR A 553 14.51 -11.74 -22.80
CA THR A 553 14.94 -10.78 -23.82
C THR A 553 16.18 -11.30 -24.55
N THR A 554 17.15 -11.82 -23.82
CA THR A 554 18.37 -12.42 -24.39
C THR A 554 18.02 -13.57 -25.35
N ALA A 555 17.11 -14.47 -24.94
CA ALA A 555 16.63 -15.56 -25.78
C ALA A 555 15.90 -15.05 -27.03
N ALA A 556 14.96 -14.13 -26.89
CA ALA A 556 14.18 -13.58 -28.00
C ALA A 556 15.03 -12.82 -29.04
N LEU A 557 16.16 -12.23 -28.60
CA LEU A 557 17.09 -11.54 -29.50
C LEU A 557 17.98 -12.51 -30.30
N ASN A 558 18.26 -13.70 -29.77
CA ASN A 558 19.23 -14.63 -30.36
C ASN A 558 18.57 -15.86 -31.02
N VAL A 559 17.33 -16.20 -30.67
CA VAL A 559 16.65 -17.42 -31.12
C VAL A 559 15.33 -17.04 -31.80
N PRO A 560 15.25 -17.04 -33.15
CA PRO A 560 14.06 -16.61 -33.88
C PRO A 560 12.77 -17.38 -33.55
N SER A 561 12.89 -18.62 -33.07
CA SER A 561 11.74 -19.46 -32.67
C SER A 561 11.29 -19.23 -31.23
N TYR A 562 12.04 -18.48 -30.42
CA TYR A 562 11.66 -18.19 -29.04
C TYR A 562 10.70 -17.01 -28.99
N ALA A 563 9.50 -17.24 -28.45
CA ALA A 563 8.52 -16.20 -28.24
C ALA A 563 8.69 -15.61 -26.83
N TYR A 564 8.88 -14.29 -26.74
CA TYR A 564 8.95 -13.61 -25.45
C TYR A 564 7.63 -13.80 -24.67
N PRO A 565 7.66 -14.24 -23.39
CA PRO A 565 6.48 -14.66 -22.66
C PRO A 565 5.69 -13.47 -22.09
N HIS A 566 5.21 -12.57 -22.96
CA HIS A 566 4.52 -11.33 -22.58
C HIS A 566 3.35 -11.56 -21.62
N ALA A 567 2.43 -12.47 -21.97
CA ALA A 567 1.22 -12.72 -21.19
C ALA A 567 1.53 -13.30 -19.80
N GLU A 568 2.53 -14.16 -19.71
CA GLU A 568 2.91 -14.79 -18.45
C GLU A 568 3.66 -13.82 -17.52
N LEU A 569 4.56 -13.00 -18.08
CA LEU A 569 5.21 -11.93 -17.32
C LEU A 569 4.21 -10.88 -16.83
N ASP A 570 3.24 -10.48 -17.65
CA ASP A 570 2.17 -9.57 -17.23
C ASP A 570 1.32 -10.17 -16.10
N ARG A 571 0.95 -11.45 -16.20
CA ARG A 571 0.24 -12.18 -15.14
C ARG A 571 1.05 -12.19 -13.84
N LEU A 572 2.33 -12.54 -13.90
CA LEU A 572 3.20 -12.63 -12.72
C LEU A 572 3.45 -11.25 -12.09
N TRP A 573 3.66 -10.21 -12.90
CA TRP A 573 3.73 -8.83 -12.41
C TRP A 573 2.45 -8.44 -11.69
N LYS A 574 1.27 -8.61 -12.31
CA LYS A 574 -0.02 -8.29 -11.67
C LYS A 574 -0.21 -9.00 -10.32
N VAL A 575 0.23 -10.25 -10.21
CA VAL A 575 0.21 -11.01 -8.95
C VAL A 575 1.14 -10.39 -7.90
N VAL A 576 2.39 -10.07 -8.25
CA VAL A 576 3.33 -9.43 -7.32
C VAL A 576 2.82 -8.05 -6.90
N LEU A 577 2.38 -7.22 -7.85
CA LEU A 577 1.85 -5.88 -7.61
C LEU A 577 0.63 -5.89 -6.70
N LEU A 578 -0.26 -6.88 -6.82
CA LEU A 578 -1.41 -7.05 -5.91
C LEU A 578 -0.93 -7.24 -4.46
N HIS A 579 0.10 -8.06 -4.25
CA HIS A 579 0.62 -8.33 -2.90
C HIS A 579 1.49 -7.20 -2.33
N GLN A 580 1.72 -6.13 -3.11
CA GLN A 580 2.36 -4.89 -2.67
C GLN A 580 1.36 -3.87 -2.12
N PHE A 581 0.07 -4.23 -2.03
CA PHE A 581 -0.96 -3.42 -1.37
C PHE A 581 -0.52 -3.01 0.05
N HIS A 582 -0.90 -1.80 0.47
CA HIS A 582 -0.40 -1.17 1.69
C HIS A 582 -0.77 -1.90 2.99
N ASP A 583 -1.70 -2.87 3.00
CA ASP A 583 -1.90 -3.73 4.17
C ASP A 583 -1.35 -5.16 4.05
N ILE A 584 -0.97 -5.58 2.84
CA ILE A 584 -0.39 -6.91 2.62
C ILE A 584 1.12 -6.85 2.88
N LEU A 585 1.86 -6.07 2.09
CA LEU A 585 3.32 -6.05 2.15
C LEU A 585 3.87 -5.46 3.46
N PRO A 586 3.29 -4.38 4.01
CA PRO A 586 3.55 -3.88 5.36
C PRO A 586 3.39 -4.91 6.49
N GLY A 587 2.63 -5.99 6.29
CA GLY A 587 2.49 -7.02 7.32
C GLY A 587 1.37 -6.73 8.33
N SER A 588 0.38 -5.93 7.93
CA SER A 588 -0.71 -5.42 8.77
C SER A 588 -2.06 -6.12 8.59
N SER A 589 -2.10 -7.21 7.82
CA SER A 589 -3.30 -8.02 7.62
C SER A 589 -3.39 -9.23 8.56
N ILE A 590 -4.58 -9.85 8.63
CA ILE A 590 -4.83 -11.10 9.38
C ILE A 590 -3.94 -12.27 8.92
N ALA A 591 -3.79 -13.28 9.78
CA ALA A 591 -3.00 -14.49 9.53
C ALA A 591 -3.30 -15.17 8.18
N TRP A 592 -4.59 -15.19 7.79
CA TRP A 592 -5.00 -15.76 6.50
C TRP A 592 -4.27 -15.08 5.33
N VAL A 593 -4.25 -13.75 5.31
CA VAL A 593 -3.68 -12.97 4.21
C VAL A 593 -2.19 -13.26 4.04
N HIS A 594 -1.43 -13.30 5.14
CA HIS A 594 0.02 -13.56 5.06
C HIS A 594 0.32 -15.00 4.67
N ARG A 595 -0.46 -15.98 5.13
CA ARG A 595 -0.35 -17.35 4.64
C ARG A 595 -0.57 -17.43 3.13
N GLU A 596 -1.61 -16.77 2.60
CA GLU A 596 -1.87 -16.73 1.16
C GLU A 596 -0.78 -16.00 0.39
N ALA A 597 -0.25 -14.90 0.93
CA ALA A 597 0.85 -14.15 0.33
C ALA A 597 2.13 -14.99 0.24
N GLU A 598 2.55 -15.64 1.33
CA GLU A 598 3.70 -16.52 1.36
C GLU A 598 3.57 -17.67 0.34
N GLN A 599 2.40 -18.33 0.30
CA GLN A 599 2.13 -19.38 -0.68
C GLN A 599 2.14 -18.86 -2.12
N THR A 600 1.63 -17.65 -2.35
CA THR A 600 1.60 -17.02 -3.67
C THR A 600 2.99 -16.66 -4.15
N TYR A 601 3.83 -16.05 -3.30
CA TYR A 601 5.23 -15.79 -3.63
C TYR A 601 6.01 -17.08 -3.89
N GLY A 602 5.71 -18.16 -3.16
CA GLY A 602 6.28 -19.49 -3.45
C GLY A 602 5.97 -19.98 -4.87
N ARG A 603 4.72 -19.80 -5.34
CA ARG A 603 4.32 -20.14 -6.72
C ARG A 603 4.95 -19.21 -7.75
N VAL A 604 4.91 -17.90 -7.53
CA VAL A 604 5.53 -16.89 -8.40
C VAL A 604 7.02 -17.18 -8.59
N ARG A 605 7.73 -17.53 -7.51
CA ARG A 605 9.13 -17.94 -7.58
C ARG A 605 9.32 -19.15 -8.51
N ALA A 606 8.52 -20.20 -8.34
CA ALA A 606 8.64 -21.41 -9.16
C ALA A 606 8.37 -21.10 -10.64
N ASP A 607 7.34 -20.32 -10.94
CA ASP A 607 6.99 -19.91 -12.31
C ASP A 607 8.11 -19.08 -12.94
N LEU A 608 8.70 -18.13 -12.21
CA LEU A 608 9.82 -17.30 -12.70
C LEU A 608 11.10 -18.11 -12.90
N GLU A 609 11.42 -19.03 -11.98
CA GLU A 609 12.57 -19.92 -12.15
C GLU A 609 12.41 -20.84 -13.38
N ALA A 610 11.18 -21.27 -13.68
CA ALA A 610 10.87 -22.00 -14.91
C ALA A 610 11.06 -21.13 -16.16
N LEU A 611 10.58 -19.88 -16.16
CA LEU A 611 10.78 -18.95 -17.29
C LEU A 611 12.26 -18.66 -17.57
N VAL A 612 13.06 -18.44 -16.51
CA VAL A 612 14.51 -18.25 -16.65
C VAL A 612 15.16 -19.50 -17.26
N THR A 613 14.79 -20.69 -16.76
CA THR A 613 15.31 -21.96 -17.27
C THR A 613 14.91 -22.18 -18.73
N GLU A 614 13.67 -21.89 -19.10
CA GLU A 614 13.17 -21.99 -20.47
C GLU A 614 13.94 -21.06 -21.41
N ALA A 615 14.10 -19.79 -21.01
CA ALA A 615 14.83 -18.80 -21.80
C ALA A 615 16.29 -19.22 -22.03
N VAL A 616 16.99 -19.69 -21.00
CA VAL A 616 18.38 -20.15 -21.13
C VAL A 616 18.46 -21.43 -21.97
N HIS A 617 17.56 -22.40 -21.75
CA HIS A 617 17.53 -23.63 -22.53
C HIS A 617 17.22 -23.38 -24.01
N ALA A 618 16.45 -22.35 -24.34
CA ALA A 618 16.22 -21.93 -25.73
C ALA A 618 17.51 -21.47 -26.43
N LEU A 619 18.48 -20.91 -25.68
CA LEU A 619 19.82 -20.58 -26.19
C LEU A 619 20.68 -21.84 -26.42
N GLY A 620 20.36 -22.95 -25.74
CA GLY A 620 20.97 -24.28 -25.87
C GLY A 620 21.23 -24.93 -24.51
N SER A 621 21.85 -26.12 -24.50
CA SER A 621 22.07 -26.93 -23.29
C SER A 621 23.35 -27.77 -23.35
N GLY A 622 23.74 -28.38 -22.22
CA GLY A 622 24.86 -29.31 -22.12
C GLY A 622 26.13 -28.75 -21.49
N SER A 623 26.11 -27.52 -20.96
CA SER A 623 27.21 -26.89 -20.23
C SER A 623 26.73 -26.25 -18.94
N ARG A 624 27.58 -26.26 -17.89
CA ARG A 624 27.33 -25.52 -16.65
C ARG A 624 27.61 -24.04 -16.89
N VAL A 625 26.59 -23.21 -16.82
CA VAL A 625 26.64 -21.77 -17.11
C VAL A 625 26.35 -20.99 -15.84
N LEU A 626 27.10 -19.91 -15.62
CA LEU A 626 26.85 -18.93 -14.58
C LEU A 626 26.20 -17.69 -15.18
N LEU A 627 25.02 -17.35 -14.68
CA LEU A 627 24.26 -16.16 -15.07
C LEU A 627 24.53 -15.03 -14.06
N ASN A 628 24.80 -13.83 -14.56
CA ASN A 628 24.90 -12.61 -13.79
C ASN A 628 23.84 -11.60 -14.25
N THR A 629 22.80 -11.42 -13.44
CA THR A 629 21.72 -10.45 -13.69
C THR A 629 22.03 -9.05 -13.13
N ALA A 630 23.10 -8.92 -12.34
CA ALA A 630 23.49 -7.65 -11.74
C ALA A 630 23.94 -6.65 -12.83
N PRO A 631 23.77 -5.34 -12.57
CA PRO A 631 24.16 -4.29 -13.52
C PRO A 631 25.68 -4.06 -13.60
N HIS A 632 26.49 -4.85 -12.89
CA HIS A 632 27.94 -4.75 -12.82
C HIS A 632 28.61 -6.12 -12.92
N GLU A 633 29.91 -6.13 -13.25
CA GLU A 633 30.73 -7.35 -13.27
C GLU A 633 30.83 -7.94 -11.87
N ARG A 634 30.66 -9.25 -11.76
CA ARG A 634 30.61 -9.96 -10.48
C ARG A 634 31.77 -10.94 -10.37
N THR A 635 32.56 -10.78 -9.31
CA THR A 635 33.58 -11.75 -8.90
C THR A 635 33.09 -12.46 -7.63
N GLU A 636 32.90 -13.78 -7.69
CA GLU A 636 32.36 -14.56 -6.58
C GLU A 636 32.98 -15.97 -6.53
N VAL A 637 33.05 -16.56 -5.34
CA VAL A 637 33.50 -17.94 -5.14
C VAL A 637 32.37 -18.91 -5.51
N VAL A 638 32.56 -19.69 -6.58
CA VAL A 638 31.64 -20.74 -7.02
C VAL A 638 32.36 -22.09 -6.95
N GLY A 639 31.87 -22.99 -6.10
CA GLY A 639 32.55 -24.25 -5.83
C GLY A 639 33.95 -24.02 -5.23
N ASP A 640 34.98 -24.46 -5.95
CA ASP A 640 36.40 -24.36 -5.60
C ASP A 640 37.15 -23.32 -6.45
N GLN A 641 36.43 -22.38 -7.08
CA GLN A 641 37.01 -21.38 -7.99
C GLN A 641 36.50 -19.96 -7.66
N LEU A 642 37.37 -18.96 -7.83
CA LEU A 642 36.97 -17.56 -7.89
C LEU A 642 36.71 -17.21 -9.36
N VAL A 643 35.47 -16.90 -9.68
CA VAL A 643 35.01 -16.69 -11.06
C VAL A 643 34.54 -15.26 -11.27
N ARG A 644 34.83 -14.73 -12.45
CA ARG A 644 34.40 -13.41 -12.91
C ARG A 644 33.36 -13.53 -14.01
N VAL A 645 32.21 -12.87 -13.83
CA VAL A 645 31.07 -12.92 -14.75
C VAL A 645 30.66 -11.50 -15.14
N PRO A 646 30.56 -11.17 -16.45
CA PRO A 646 30.26 -9.81 -16.91
C PRO A 646 28.84 -9.37 -16.49
N ALA A 647 28.64 -8.06 -16.41
CA ALA A 647 27.35 -7.45 -16.07
C ALA A 647 26.24 -7.90 -17.04
N SER A 648 25.07 -8.26 -16.50
CA SER A 648 23.89 -8.66 -17.30
C SER A 648 24.20 -9.73 -18.36
N GLY A 649 25.17 -10.61 -18.06
CA GLY A 649 25.74 -11.58 -18.98
C GLY A 649 25.97 -12.93 -18.32
N ALA A 650 26.65 -13.84 -19.04
CA ALA A 650 26.90 -15.19 -18.57
C ALA A 650 28.31 -15.67 -18.96
N VAL A 651 28.79 -16.70 -18.26
CA VAL A 651 30.01 -17.45 -18.62
C VAL A 651 29.79 -18.95 -18.46
N VAL A 652 30.43 -19.75 -19.31
CA VAL A 652 30.54 -21.20 -19.08
C VAL A 652 31.51 -21.40 -17.93
N LEU A 653 31.13 -22.15 -16.90
CA LEU A 653 31.92 -22.31 -15.67
C LEU A 653 33.35 -22.82 -15.94
N ALA A 654 33.51 -23.70 -16.93
CA ALA A 654 34.82 -24.23 -17.33
C ALA A 654 35.74 -23.16 -17.94
N ASP A 655 35.17 -22.14 -18.58
CA ASP A 655 35.87 -21.06 -19.29
C ASP A 655 35.91 -19.76 -18.48
N ALA A 656 35.26 -19.73 -17.32
CA ALA A 656 35.21 -18.56 -16.46
C ALA A 656 36.63 -18.12 -16.09
N ALA A 657 36.90 -16.81 -16.27
CA ALA A 657 38.19 -16.25 -15.93
C ALA A 657 38.47 -16.51 -14.44
N ARG A 658 39.59 -17.19 -14.19
CA ARG A 658 40.06 -17.49 -12.84
C ARG A 658 40.93 -16.35 -12.35
N GLU A 659 40.64 -15.91 -11.14
CA GLU A 659 41.52 -15.01 -10.41
C GLU A 659 42.33 -15.80 -9.39
N ASP A 660 43.58 -15.38 -9.17
CA ASP A 660 44.42 -15.83 -8.06
C ASP A 660 44.29 -14.79 -6.94
N PRO A 661 43.26 -14.85 -6.08
CA PRO A 661 43.10 -13.87 -5.03
C PRO A 661 44.13 -14.08 -3.92
N THR A 662 44.35 -13.04 -3.11
CA THR A 662 44.97 -13.25 -1.80
C THR A 662 44.10 -14.25 -1.02
N PRO A 663 44.66 -15.41 -0.62
CA PRO A 663 43.88 -16.45 0.01
C PRO A 663 43.33 -15.95 1.35
N VAL A 664 42.13 -16.39 1.68
CA VAL A 664 41.62 -16.22 3.04
C VAL A 664 42.25 -17.29 3.94
N THR A 665 42.59 -16.89 5.16
CA THR A 665 43.13 -17.75 6.20
C THR A 665 42.22 -17.70 7.41
N LEU A 666 42.08 -18.83 8.11
CA LEU A 666 41.40 -18.92 9.40
C LEU A 666 42.39 -19.44 10.44
N THR A 667 42.65 -18.64 11.46
CA THR A 667 43.57 -19.01 12.56
C THR A 667 42.88 -18.92 13.91
N ARG A 668 43.46 -19.60 14.91
CA ARG A 668 42.99 -19.57 16.29
C ARG A 668 44.03 -18.83 17.12
N ALA A 669 43.64 -17.76 17.81
CA ALA A 669 44.52 -16.97 18.66
C ALA A 669 43.79 -16.60 19.94
N ASP A 670 44.36 -16.90 21.11
CA ASP A 670 43.82 -16.54 22.43
C ASP A 670 42.33 -16.91 22.65
N GLY A 671 41.90 -18.05 22.09
CA GLY A 671 40.51 -18.52 22.17
C GLY A 671 39.54 -17.85 21.20
N MET A 672 40.04 -17.00 20.29
CA MET A 672 39.29 -16.33 19.23
C MET A 672 39.59 -16.94 17.86
N LEU A 673 38.69 -16.73 16.91
CA LEU A 673 38.84 -17.12 15.51
C LEU A 673 39.14 -15.89 14.66
N VAL A 674 40.23 -15.91 13.90
CA VAL A 674 40.67 -14.79 13.06
C VAL A 674 40.57 -15.20 11.60
N LEU A 675 39.71 -14.51 10.83
CA LEU A 675 39.59 -14.65 9.38
C LEU A 675 40.33 -13.48 8.72
N ALA A 676 41.29 -13.74 7.84
CA ALA A 676 42.05 -12.68 7.16
C ALA A 676 42.27 -13.01 5.68
N ASN A 677 41.96 -12.07 4.79
CA ASN A 677 42.12 -12.24 3.33
C ASN A 677 43.02 -11.17 2.68
N GLY A 678 43.73 -10.37 3.48
CA GLY A 678 44.58 -9.26 3.01
C GLY A 678 43.83 -7.99 2.60
N VAL A 679 42.50 -7.99 2.67
CA VAL A 679 41.63 -6.80 2.53
C VAL A 679 40.95 -6.51 3.85
N LEU A 680 40.43 -7.54 4.50
CA LEU A 680 39.84 -7.51 5.83
C LEU A 680 40.53 -8.51 6.75
N THR A 681 40.65 -8.13 8.02
CA THR A 681 40.92 -9.03 9.15
C THR A 681 39.76 -8.96 10.14
N VAL A 682 39.10 -10.09 10.37
CA VAL A 682 37.90 -10.22 11.19
C VAL A 682 38.19 -11.14 12.36
N VAL A 683 37.98 -10.66 13.59
CA VAL A 683 38.17 -11.42 14.81
C VAL A 683 36.81 -11.74 15.43
N VAL A 684 36.50 -13.03 15.56
CA VAL A 684 35.31 -13.53 16.25
C VAL A 684 35.71 -14.00 17.65
N ASP A 685 35.11 -13.42 18.69
CA ASP A 685 35.40 -13.78 20.09
C ASP A 685 34.75 -15.11 20.51
N ALA A 686 35.06 -15.54 21.74
CA ALA A 686 34.50 -16.76 22.33
C ALA A 686 32.98 -16.70 22.56
N ASP A 687 32.42 -15.48 22.62
CA ASP A 687 30.99 -15.25 22.67
C ASP A 687 30.35 -15.33 21.28
N GLY A 688 31.13 -15.41 20.19
CA GLY A 688 30.64 -15.47 18.82
C GLY A 688 30.25 -14.10 18.25
N LEU A 689 30.79 -13.01 18.78
CA LEU A 689 30.61 -11.65 18.30
C LEU A 689 31.86 -11.15 17.57
N LEU A 690 31.70 -10.12 16.74
CA LEU A 690 32.84 -9.48 16.08
C LEU A 690 33.57 -8.60 17.10
N ALA A 691 34.75 -9.03 17.55
CA ALA A 691 35.57 -8.27 18.48
C ALA A 691 36.45 -7.22 17.78
N SER A 692 36.79 -7.45 16.51
CA SER A 692 37.54 -6.52 15.67
C SER A 692 37.22 -6.78 14.20
N VAL A 693 37.13 -5.72 13.41
CA VAL A 693 37.04 -5.76 11.95
C VAL A 693 38.00 -4.70 11.41
N VAL A 694 39.17 -5.12 10.97
CA VAL A 694 40.18 -4.22 10.40
C VAL A 694 40.02 -4.18 8.88
N ASP A 695 39.90 -2.98 8.34
CA ASP A 695 40.11 -2.67 6.92
C ASP A 695 41.61 -2.48 6.68
N GLU A 696 42.25 -3.48 6.07
CA GLU A 696 43.69 -3.52 5.80
C GLU A 696 44.08 -2.54 4.68
N VAL A 697 43.13 -2.16 3.81
CA VAL A 697 43.40 -1.23 2.70
C VAL A 697 43.57 0.19 3.22
N ASN A 698 42.78 0.56 4.23
CA ASN A 698 42.79 1.88 4.84
C ASN A 698 43.51 1.93 6.20
N ASP A 699 44.07 0.81 6.67
CA ASP A 699 44.73 0.65 7.97
C ASP A 699 43.85 1.16 9.13
N ARG A 700 42.60 0.66 9.18
CA ARG A 700 41.57 1.20 10.09
C ARG A 700 40.74 0.12 10.75
N GLU A 701 40.59 0.22 12.07
CA GLU A 701 39.57 -0.51 12.82
C GLU A 701 38.17 0.08 12.55
N VAL A 702 37.22 -0.79 12.21
CA VAL A 702 35.85 -0.42 11.86
C VAL A 702 34.97 -0.25 13.09
N LEU A 703 35.19 -1.08 14.11
CA LEU A 703 34.39 -1.07 15.33
C LEU A 703 34.89 -0.02 16.32
N ALA A 704 33.98 0.64 17.02
CA ALA A 704 34.36 1.57 18.08
C ALA A 704 35.17 0.86 19.19
N PRO A 705 36.11 1.54 19.86
CA PRO A 705 36.89 0.94 20.95
C PRO A 705 35.99 0.26 22.00
N GLY A 706 36.24 -1.02 22.25
CA GLY A 706 35.47 -1.84 23.21
C GLY A 706 34.07 -2.27 22.74
N ALA A 707 33.62 -1.85 21.56
CA ALA A 707 32.38 -2.30 20.98
C ALA A 707 32.53 -3.71 20.37
N ARG A 708 31.43 -4.46 20.33
CA ARG A 708 31.33 -5.73 19.62
C ARG A 708 30.33 -5.59 18.47
N GLY A 709 30.73 -6.00 17.27
CA GLY A 709 29.92 -5.93 16.06
C GLY A 709 29.01 -7.15 15.89
N ASN A 710 27.96 -6.97 15.08
CA ASN A 710 26.88 -7.94 14.88
C ASN A 710 26.23 -8.40 16.20
N LEU A 711 26.09 -7.48 17.15
CA LEU A 711 25.48 -7.75 18.45
C LEU A 711 23.96 -7.87 18.29
N LEU A 712 23.43 -9.06 18.55
CA LEU A 712 21.99 -9.28 18.56
C LEU A 712 21.37 -8.69 19.82
N GLN A 713 20.33 -7.88 19.64
CA GLN A 713 19.63 -7.15 20.70
C GLN A 713 18.15 -7.50 20.68
N LEU A 714 17.64 -7.92 21.84
CA LEU A 714 16.23 -8.24 22.03
C LEU A 714 15.54 -7.09 22.76
N HIS A 715 14.62 -6.43 22.07
CA HIS A 715 13.81 -5.34 22.60
C HIS A 715 12.43 -5.83 23.05
N SER A 716 11.81 -5.07 23.95
CA SER A 716 10.38 -5.25 24.24
C SER A 716 9.55 -4.60 23.15
N ASP A 717 8.50 -5.28 22.70
CA ASP A 717 7.66 -4.82 21.59
C ASP A 717 6.19 -4.89 21.98
N PHE A 718 5.71 -3.79 22.55
CA PHE A 718 4.33 -3.60 22.97
C PHE A 718 4.01 -2.11 22.82
N PRO A 719 3.52 -1.70 21.63
CA PRO A 719 3.15 -0.31 21.38
C PRO A 719 1.85 0.06 22.12
N ASN A 720 1.51 1.34 22.12
CA ASN A 720 0.28 1.85 22.73
C ASN A 720 -0.98 1.37 22.02
N SER A 721 -0.89 1.10 20.71
CA SER A 721 -1.97 0.60 19.86
C SER A 721 -1.38 -0.12 18.65
N TRP A 722 -2.18 -0.93 17.96
CA TRP A 722 -1.87 -1.54 16.67
C TRP A 722 -0.53 -2.32 16.60
N ASP A 723 -0.41 -3.42 17.34
CA ASP A 723 0.80 -4.25 17.47
C ASP A 723 1.62 -4.43 16.18
N ALA A 724 0.99 -4.90 15.09
CA ALA A 724 1.71 -5.17 13.83
C ALA A 724 2.09 -3.92 13.04
N TRP A 725 1.47 -2.76 13.32
CA TRP A 725 1.74 -1.49 12.66
C TRP A 725 2.76 -0.66 13.41
N ASP A 726 2.70 -0.62 14.74
CA ASP A 726 3.48 0.35 15.52
C ASP A 726 4.70 -0.22 16.23
N VAL A 727 5.69 0.65 16.35
CA VAL A 727 6.73 0.56 17.37
C VAL A 727 6.89 1.95 17.95
N ASP A 728 6.71 2.05 19.26
CA ASP A 728 6.87 3.29 20.01
C ASP A 728 8.28 3.40 20.58
N LEU A 729 8.78 4.63 20.72
CA LEU A 729 10.16 4.93 21.10
C LEU A 729 10.62 4.21 22.39
N HIS A 730 9.71 3.93 23.32
CA HIS A 730 10.02 3.23 24.57
C HIS A 730 10.52 1.79 24.39
N TYR A 731 10.40 1.19 23.20
CA TYR A 731 11.02 -0.11 22.88
C TYR A 731 12.55 -0.09 23.12
N ARG A 732 13.18 1.08 23.05
CA ARG A 732 14.62 1.29 23.32
C ARG A 732 14.99 1.31 24.79
N ASN A 733 14.02 1.51 25.69
CA ASN A 733 14.30 1.68 27.13
C ASN A 733 14.70 0.35 27.81
N ARG A 734 14.36 -0.79 27.20
CA ARG A 734 14.68 -2.12 27.71
C ARG A 734 15.21 -3.00 26.61
N VAL A 735 16.54 -3.18 26.62
CA VAL A 735 17.29 -3.99 25.65
C VAL A 735 18.01 -5.10 26.38
N VAL A 736 18.00 -6.31 25.81
CA VAL A 736 18.81 -7.43 26.27
C VAL A 736 19.79 -7.81 25.16
N ASP A 737 21.08 -7.65 25.44
CA ASP A 737 22.15 -8.08 24.55
C ASP A 737 22.30 -9.62 24.61
N LEU A 738 22.24 -10.27 23.45
CA LEU A 738 22.33 -11.72 23.33
C LEU A 738 23.79 -12.15 23.11
N VAL A 739 24.57 -12.15 24.20
CA VAL A 739 26.04 -12.38 24.17
C VAL A 739 26.44 -13.84 24.39
N ALA A 740 25.61 -14.64 25.07
CA ALA A 740 25.93 -16.05 25.31
C ALA A 740 25.77 -16.86 24.01
N ALA A 741 26.82 -17.59 23.62
CA ALA A 741 26.78 -18.56 22.53
C ALA A 741 26.80 -19.99 23.06
N ASP A 742 26.02 -20.85 22.43
CA ASP A 742 26.06 -22.30 22.66
C ASP A 742 27.27 -22.92 21.93
N GLU A 743 27.62 -22.35 20.78
CA GLU A 743 28.66 -22.85 19.88
C GLU A 743 29.30 -21.70 19.11
N VAL A 744 30.64 -21.72 19.00
CA VAL A 744 31.43 -20.88 18.10
C VAL A 744 32.46 -21.80 17.42
N THR A 745 32.25 -22.11 16.14
CA THR A 745 33.04 -23.13 15.43
C THR A 745 33.44 -22.68 14.05
N ALA A 746 34.69 -23.00 13.66
CA ALA A 746 35.11 -22.93 12.27
C ALA A 746 34.48 -24.11 11.52
N VAL A 747 33.69 -23.83 10.48
CA VAL A 747 32.98 -24.85 9.68
C VAL A 747 33.48 -24.95 8.24
N GLU A 748 34.27 -23.97 7.79
CA GLU A 748 34.93 -23.99 6.49
C GLU A 748 36.30 -23.31 6.59
N GLU A 749 37.34 -24.00 6.15
CA GLU A 749 38.74 -23.55 6.19
C GLU A 749 39.41 -23.83 4.85
N GLY A 750 39.02 -23.07 3.83
CA GLY A 750 39.61 -23.13 2.50
C GLY A 750 40.37 -21.86 2.15
N PRO A 751 41.27 -21.90 1.15
CA PRO A 751 42.00 -20.72 0.69
C PRO A 751 41.09 -19.69 -0.01
N LEU A 752 39.92 -20.11 -0.50
CA LEU A 752 38.96 -19.22 -1.19
C LEU A 752 37.84 -18.72 -0.27
N ARG A 753 37.51 -19.46 0.79
CA ARG A 753 36.43 -19.11 1.70
C ARG A 753 36.69 -19.68 3.08
N ALA A 754 36.49 -18.84 4.09
CA ALA A 754 36.49 -19.22 5.50
C ALA A 754 35.11 -18.93 6.09
N ARG A 755 34.64 -19.84 6.96
CA ARG A 755 33.33 -19.72 7.60
C ARG A 755 33.39 -20.03 9.08
N VAL A 756 32.84 -19.13 9.88
CA VAL A 756 32.62 -19.33 11.32
C VAL A 756 31.12 -19.38 11.60
N ARG A 757 30.69 -20.45 12.25
CA ARG A 757 29.31 -20.69 12.68
C ARG A 757 29.18 -20.33 14.16
N VAL A 758 28.12 -19.61 14.48
CA VAL A 758 27.73 -19.24 15.84
C VAL A 758 26.31 -19.71 16.09
N VAL A 759 26.09 -20.45 17.18
CA VAL A 759 24.76 -20.88 17.61
C VAL A 759 24.44 -20.21 18.94
N ARG A 760 23.22 -19.68 19.06
CA ARG A 760 22.71 -19.08 20.29
C ARG A 760 21.30 -19.57 20.56
N SER A 761 21.02 -19.91 21.82
CA SER A 761 19.68 -20.19 22.31
C SER A 761 19.33 -19.16 23.37
N PHE A 762 18.13 -18.60 23.30
CA PHE A 762 17.63 -17.66 24.30
C PHE A 762 16.12 -17.82 24.41
N ARG A 763 15.62 -17.88 25.65
CA ARG A 763 14.20 -18.11 25.92
C ARG A 763 13.69 -19.34 25.15
N ALA A 764 12.73 -19.18 24.23
CA ALA A 764 12.18 -20.28 23.44
C ALA A 764 12.76 -20.36 22.01
N SER A 765 13.69 -19.46 21.68
CA SER A 765 14.17 -19.25 20.31
C SER A 765 15.64 -19.66 20.14
N ARG A 766 16.01 -19.96 18.90
CA ARG A 766 17.37 -20.36 18.53
C ARG A 766 17.84 -19.64 17.27
N ILE A 767 19.07 -19.16 17.27
CA ILE A 767 19.69 -18.46 16.15
C ILE A 767 20.98 -19.16 15.74
N VAL A 768 21.19 -19.27 14.43
CA VAL A 768 22.44 -19.70 13.81
C VAL A 768 22.94 -18.60 12.90
N GLN A 769 24.12 -18.07 13.16
CA GLN A 769 24.81 -17.11 12.30
C GLN A 769 26.03 -17.76 11.67
N GLU A 770 26.28 -17.48 10.39
CA GLU A 770 27.49 -17.87 9.70
C GLU A 770 28.19 -16.62 9.16
N TYR A 771 29.37 -16.32 9.71
CA TYR A 771 30.29 -15.31 9.20
C TYR A 771 31.10 -15.91 8.05
N VAL A 772 31.00 -15.31 6.87
CA VAL A 772 31.65 -15.78 5.65
C VAL A 772 32.58 -14.70 5.13
N LEU A 773 33.88 -15.01 5.06
CA LEU A 773 34.88 -14.18 4.40
C LEU A 773 35.47 -14.94 3.20
N ALA A 774 35.31 -14.38 2.01
CA ALA A 774 35.88 -14.92 0.79
C ALA A 774 37.23 -14.27 0.47
N ALA A 775 38.08 -14.98 -0.26
CA ALA A 775 39.37 -14.47 -0.75
C ALA A 775 39.16 -13.23 -1.64
N GLY A 776 39.95 -12.17 -1.39
CA GLY A 776 39.84 -10.90 -2.12
C GLY A 776 38.57 -10.08 -1.87
N SER A 777 37.63 -10.55 -1.05
CA SER A 777 36.38 -9.82 -0.73
C SER A 777 36.64 -8.61 0.16
N ASP A 778 35.98 -7.50 -0.16
CA ASP A 778 35.95 -6.25 0.64
C ASP A 778 34.81 -6.21 1.65
N ARG A 779 34.06 -7.30 1.79
CA ARG A 779 32.92 -7.42 2.71
C ARG A 779 32.95 -8.71 3.53
N LEU A 780 32.34 -8.63 4.70
CA LEU A 780 31.99 -9.77 5.54
C LEU A 780 30.50 -10.08 5.36
N ASP A 781 30.18 -11.28 4.88
CA ASP A 781 28.79 -11.73 4.72
C ASP A 781 28.34 -12.48 5.98
N VAL A 782 27.10 -12.23 6.42
CA VAL A 782 26.47 -12.88 7.58
C VAL A 782 25.17 -13.54 7.13
N ARG A 783 25.15 -14.86 7.14
CA ARG A 783 23.92 -15.64 6.95
C ARG A 783 23.30 -15.92 8.31
N THR A 784 22.05 -15.52 8.51
CA THR A 784 21.33 -15.70 9.78
C THR A 784 20.11 -16.59 9.57
N GLU A 785 20.02 -17.68 10.33
CA GLU A 785 18.83 -18.51 10.46
C GLU A 785 18.27 -18.35 11.87
N ILE A 786 16.98 -18.04 11.97
CA ILE A 786 16.27 -17.78 13.23
C ILE A 786 15.12 -18.75 13.32
N ASP A 787 15.08 -19.57 14.37
CA ASP A 787 13.88 -20.29 14.80
C ASP A 787 13.22 -19.47 15.92
N TRP A 788 12.19 -18.70 15.53
CA TRP A 788 11.61 -17.64 16.35
C TRP A 788 10.32 -18.09 17.03
N HIS A 789 10.32 -18.04 18.36
CA HIS A 789 9.19 -18.41 19.22
C HIS A 789 8.90 -17.37 20.30
N GLU A 790 9.38 -16.14 20.11
CA GLU A 790 9.07 -15.04 21.01
C GLU A 790 7.79 -14.29 20.59
N GLN A 791 7.11 -13.72 21.58
CA GLN A 791 5.97 -12.82 21.40
C GLN A 791 6.25 -11.50 22.10
N GLU A 792 5.76 -10.40 21.53
CA GLU A 792 5.96 -9.04 22.04
C GLU A 792 7.46 -8.72 22.23
N LYS A 793 8.26 -9.20 21.28
CA LYS A 793 9.70 -8.98 21.20
C LYS A 793 10.09 -8.54 19.80
N PHE A 794 11.17 -7.78 19.74
CA PHE A 794 11.74 -7.27 18.50
C PHE A 794 13.26 -7.50 18.51
N LEU A 795 13.73 -8.34 17.59
CA LEU A 795 15.14 -8.67 17.44
C LEU A 795 15.83 -7.72 16.43
N LYS A 796 16.97 -7.15 16.83
CA LYS A 796 17.82 -6.30 15.97
C LYS A 796 19.27 -6.78 15.96
N ALA A 797 20.01 -6.50 14.89
CA ALA A 797 21.46 -6.71 14.80
C ALA A 797 22.20 -5.37 14.78
N ALA A 798 23.12 -5.15 15.72
CA ALA A 798 23.80 -3.88 15.96
C ALA A 798 25.27 -3.89 15.56
N PHE A 799 25.70 -2.81 14.90
CA PHE A 799 27.09 -2.53 14.57
C PHE A 799 27.49 -1.17 15.15
N GLY A 800 28.28 -1.16 16.23
CA GLY A 800 28.85 0.05 16.81
C GLY A 800 30.14 0.45 16.10
N LEU A 801 30.07 1.40 15.19
CA LEU A 801 31.14 1.79 14.27
C LEU A 801 31.95 2.97 14.82
N ASP A 802 33.27 2.95 14.61
CA ASP A 802 34.18 4.06 14.94
C ASP A 802 34.10 5.17 13.89
N LEU A 803 32.95 5.83 13.82
CA LEU A 803 32.66 6.89 12.85
C LEU A 803 31.94 8.07 13.48
N HIS A 804 32.30 9.28 13.05
CA HIS A 804 31.56 10.50 13.34
C HIS A 804 30.64 10.88 12.16
N ALA A 805 29.60 10.08 11.92
CA ALA A 805 28.67 10.35 10.83
C ALA A 805 27.66 11.45 11.20
N ALA A 806 27.49 12.46 10.35
CA ALA A 806 26.46 13.48 10.51
C ALA A 806 25.08 13.03 10.01
N VAL A 807 25.08 12.17 8.99
CA VAL A 807 23.91 11.61 8.32
C VAL A 807 24.09 10.11 8.08
N SER A 808 22.96 9.41 7.96
CA SER A 808 22.85 8.04 7.45
C SER A 808 22.17 8.10 6.09
N SER A 809 22.79 7.50 5.08
CA SER A 809 22.25 7.39 3.72
C SER A 809 21.63 6.01 3.56
N SER A 810 20.34 5.92 3.24
CA SER A 810 19.69 4.62 3.00
C SER A 810 19.03 4.57 1.63
N GLU A 811 19.13 3.43 0.98
CA GLU A 811 18.53 3.21 -0.33
C GLU A 811 17.00 3.36 -0.30
N ILE A 812 16.48 4.03 -1.31
CA ILE A 812 15.06 4.06 -1.69
C ILE A 812 14.95 3.75 -3.20
N GLN A 813 13.75 3.83 -3.77
CA GLN A 813 13.55 3.62 -5.19
C GLN A 813 14.42 4.59 -6.02
N PHE A 814 15.26 4.04 -6.90
CA PHE A 814 16.14 4.79 -7.83
C PHE A 814 17.10 5.80 -7.16
N GLY A 815 17.48 5.60 -5.90
CA GLY A 815 18.40 6.52 -5.23
C GLY A 815 18.52 6.26 -3.73
N HIS A 816 18.85 7.30 -2.98
CA HIS A 816 18.95 7.22 -1.52
C HIS A 816 18.54 8.54 -0.87
N VAL A 817 18.16 8.48 0.41
CA VAL A 817 17.87 9.65 1.24
C VAL A 817 18.85 9.74 2.40
N GLN A 818 19.18 10.96 2.79
CA GLN A 818 20.04 11.25 3.93
C GLN A 818 19.18 11.65 5.13
N ARG A 819 19.36 10.97 6.26
CA ARG A 819 18.71 11.28 7.54
C ARG A 819 19.74 11.65 8.58
N ALA A 820 19.45 12.66 9.40
CA ALA A 820 20.33 13.06 10.49
C ALA A 820 20.54 11.89 11.48
N THR A 821 21.78 11.69 11.94
CA THR A 821 22.10 10.71 12.99
C THR A 821 21.93 11.26 14.41
N HIS A 822 21.67 12.56 14.50
CA HIS A 822 21.44 13.30 15.73
C HIS A 822 19.96 13.67 15.86
N THR A 823 19.51 13.98 17.08
CA THR A 823 18.11 14.27 17.38
C THR A 823 17.94 15.70 17.90
N ASN A 824 18.13 16.70 17.05
CA ASN A 824 18.08 18.12 17.45
C ASN A 824 16.67 18.70 17.40
N THR A 825 15.86 18.28 16.45
CA THR A 825 14.48 18.72 16.28
C THR A 825 13.49 17.61 16.62
N SER A 826 12.21 17.97 16.79
CA SER A 826 11.13 16.99 16.96
C SER A 826 10.98 16.07 15.73
N TRP A 827 11.32 16.56 14.53
CA TRP A 827 11.31 15.77 13.30
C TRP A 827 12.46 14.75 13.27
N ASP A 828 13.65 15.12 13.75
CA ASP A 828 14.76 14.18 13.89
C ASP A 828 14.46 13.12 14.96
N HIS A 829 13.89 13.56 16.08
CA HIS A 829 13.50 12.68 17.19
C HIS A 829 12.44 11.64 16.76
N ALA A 830 11.53 12.01 15.86
CA ALA A 830 10.48 11.11 15.36
C ALA A 830 11.01 9.99 14.43
N ARG A 831 12.23 10.13 13.87
CA ARG A 831 12.87 9.18 12.93
C ARG A 831 13.71 8.11 13.63
N PHE A 832 13.15 7.51 14.68
CA PHE A 832 13.85 6.48 15.44
C PHE A 832 13.74 5.07 14.83
N GLU A 833 12.91 4.88 13.80
CA GLU A 833 12.84 3.67 12.99
C GLU A 833 12.48 4.10 11.57
N THR A 834 13.24 3.67 10.57
CA THR A 834 13.12 4.17 9.20
C THR A 834 13.26 3.06 8.18
N ALA A 835 12.62 3.24 7.03
CA ALA A 835 12.71 2.32 5.91
C ALA A 835 14.04 2.48 5.15
N MET A 836 14.57 1.35 4.70
CA MET A 836 15.61 1.21 3.67
C MET A 836 15.20 0.11 2.69
N HIS A 837 15.74 0.15 1.48
CA HIS A 837 15.67 -0.98 0.55
C HIS A 837 16.79 -1.98 0.88
N ARG A 838 17.89 -1.98 0.12
CA ARG A 838 18.92 -3.01 0.24
C ARG A 838 20.06 -2.61 1.14
N TRP A 839 20.33 -1.31 1.34
CA TRP A 839 21.50 -0.87 2.09
C TRP A 839 21.30 0.42 2.89
N VAL A 840 22.13 0.55 3.94
CA VAL A 840 22.39 1.77 4.70
C VAL A 840 23.89 2.04 4.72
N HIS A 841 24.27 3.31 4.62
CA HIS A 841 25.65 3.79 4.57
C HIS A 841 25.82 4.95 5.54
N VAL A 842 26.87 4.89 6.36
CA VAL A 842 27.28 5.98 7.25
C VAL A 842 28.73 6.33 6.97
N ALA A 843 29.03 7.62 6.96
CA ALA A 843 30.38 8.07 6.61
C ALA A 843 30.74 9.38 7.30
N GLU A 844 32.04 9.58 7.40
CA GLU A 844 32.72 10.83 7.65
C GLU A 844 33.63 11.16 6.44
N PRO A 845 34.19 12.37 6.33
CA PRO A 845 35.07 12.69 5.21
C PRO A 845 36.23 11.70 5.08
N GLY A 846 36.29 10.98 3.96
CA GLY A 846 37.38 10.06 3.62
C GLY A 846 37.16 8.59 3.99
N TYR A 847 36.14 8.24 4.78
CA TYR A 847 35.86 6.84 5.14
C TYR A 847 34.40 6.60 5.45
N GLY A 848 33.89 5.43 5.07
CA GLY A 848 32.50 5.04 5.28
C GLY A 848 32.33 3.55 5.48
N VAL A 849 31.15 3.16 5.95
CA VAL A 849 30.77 1.76 6.16
C VAL A 849 29.35 1.59 5.65
N ALA A 850 29.11 0.53 4.89
CA ALA A 850 27.78 0.13 4.47
C ALA A 850 27.34 -1.18 5.13
N VAL A 851 26.04 -1.30 5.36
CA VAL A 851 25.38 -2.56 5.72
C VAL A 851 24.30 -2.83 4.66
N ALA A 852 24.43 -3.93 3.93
CA ALA A 852 23.49 -4.35 2.88
C ALA A 852 22.75 -5.63 3.28
N ASN A 853 21.55 -5.89 2.75
CA ASN A 853 20.71 -7.03 3.14
C ASN A 853 19.78 -7.56 2.03
N ASP A 854 19.25 -8.78 2.20
CA ASP A 854 18.41 -9.51 1.22
C ASP A 854 16.90 -9.52 1.51
N SER A 855 16.44 -9.03 2.66
CA SER A 855 15.03 -9.28 3.06
C SER A 855 14.41 -8.31 4.07
N THR A 856 15.20 -7.54 4.83
CA THR A 856 14.69 -6.56 5.79
C THR A 856 14.65 -5.13 5.23
N TYR A 857 13.64 -4.37 5.66
CA TYR A 857 13.46 -2.96 5.30
C TYR A 857 13.60 -2.02 6.49
N GLY A 858 13.46 -2.51 7.73
CA GLY A 858 13.55 -1.67 8.93
C GLY A 858 14.99 -1.49 9.39
N HIS A 859 15.35 -0.26 9.75
CA HIS A 859 16.60 0.01 10.44
C HIS A 859 16.52 1.28 11.28
N ASP A 860 17.48 1.42 12.21
CA ASP A 860 17.75 2.68 12.87
C ASP A 860 19.25 3.00 12.94
N THR A 861 19.58 4.29 12.98
CA THR A 861 20.95 4.78 13.16
C THR A 861 20.99 5.76 14.32
N THR A 862 21.93 5.58 15.25
CA THR A 862 22.13 6.46 16.40
C THR A 862 23.58 6.88 16.54
N ARG A 863 23.83 8.08 17.07
CA ARG A 863 25.19 8.55 17.39
C ARG A 863 25.32 8.84 18.88
N ALA A 864 26.38 8.32 19.50
CA ALA A 864 26.71 8.55 20.90
C ALA A 864 28.12 9.14 21.04
N ALA A 865 28.30 10.05 21.99
CA ALA A 865 29.62 10.52 22.40
C ALA A 865 30.29 9.50 23.33
N ARG A 866 31.60 9.32 23.17
CA ARG A 866 32.42 8.48 24.04
C ARG A 866 33.13 9.31 25.09
N GLU A 867 33.51 8.68 26.21
CA GLU A 867 34.26 9.32 27.29
C GLU A 867 35.65 9.82 26.86
N ASP A 868 36.25 9.18 25.85
CA ASP A 868 37.54 9.56 25.25
C ASP A 868 37.45 10.77 24.30
N GLY A 869 36.26 11.36 24.14
CA GLY A 869 36.00 12.47 23.22
C GLY A 869 35.68 12.06 21.78
N GLY A 870 35.75 10.76 21.45
CA GLY A 870 35.32 10.21 20.18
C GLY A 870 33.80 10.06 20.07
N SER A 871 33.33 9.48 18.96
CA SER A 871 31.92 9.14 18.78
C SER A 871 31.73 7.77 18.18
N THR A 872 30.67 7.10 18.58
CA THR A 872 30.23 5.84 18.00
C THR A 872 28.96 6.07 17.20
N THR A 873 28.98 5.68 15.93
CA THR A 873 27.77 5.60 15.10
C THR A 873 27.29 4.16 15.10
N THR A 874 26.10 3.91 15.63
CA THR A 874 25.52 2.58 15.67
C THR A 874 24.47 2.44 14.58
N VAL A 875 24.65 1.46 13.69
CA VAL A 875 23.65 1.03 12.71
C VAL A 875 22.99 -0.25 13.23
N ARG A 876 21.66 -0.30 13.25
CA ARG A 876 20.87 -1.44 13.74
C ARG A 876 19.85 -1.90 12.70
N LEU A 877 20.00 -3.14 12.22
CA LEU A 877 19.04 -3.80 11.34
C LEU A 877 17.88 -4.39 12.14
N SER A 878 16.65 -4.19 11.70
CA SER A 878 15.44 -4.79 12.27
C SER A 878 15.22 -6.17 11.66
N LEU A 879 15.34 -7.26 12.43
CA LEU A 879 15.36 -8.61 11.85
C LEU A 879 14.00 -9.30 11.84
N VAL A 880 13.39 -9.45 13.01
CA VAL A 880 12.11 -10.16 13.19
C VAL A 880 11.40 -9.64 14.43
N ARG A 881 10.07 -9.68 14.42
CA ARG A 881 9.20 -9.27 15.52
C ARG A 881 8.22 -10.37 15.89
N GLY A 882 7.44 -10.18 16.94
CA GLY A 882 6.34 -11.08 17.31
C GLY A 882 5.10 -10.33 17.78
N PRO A 883 4.49 -9.46 16.95
CA PRO A 883 3.22 -8.80 17.28
C PRO A 883 2.09 -9.83 17.42
N ARG A 884 0.98 -9.47 18.07
CA ARG A 884 -0.13 -10.40 18.34
C ARG A 884 -1.46 -10.01 17.72
N MET A 885 -1.51 -8.86 17.06
CA MET A 885 -2.69 -8.33 16.37
C MET A 885 -2.26 -7.70 15.04
N PRO A 886 -2.91 -8.04 13.91
CA PRO A 886 -4.12 -8.87 13.78
C PRO A 886 -3.85 -10.36 13.59
N ASP A 887 -2.58 -10.77 13.60
CA ASP A 887 -2.17 -12.16 13.57
C ASP A 887 -1.56 -12.57 14.93
N PRO A 888 -2.27 -13.39 15.74
CA PRO A 888 -1.76 -13.87 17.03
C PRO A 888 -0.51 -14.76 16.95
N GLN A 889 -0.15 -15.23 15.76
CA GLN A 889 1.00 -16.09 15.48
C GLN A 889 1.97 -15.45 14.47
N ALA A 890 1.96 -14.12 14.37
CA ALA A 890 2.83 -13.39 13.45
C ALA A 890 4.30 -13.80 13.64
N ASP A 891 4.98 -14.05 12.51
CA ASP A 891 6.40 -14.37 12.42
C ASP A 891 6.88 -15.58 13.26
N GLN A 892 5.99 -16.44 13.74
CA GLN A 892 6.42 -17.66 14.42
C GLN A 892 7.12 -18.62 13.44
N GLY A 893 8.16 -19.30 13.95
CA GLY A 893 8.92 -20.33 13.25
C GLY A 893 10.18 -19.81 12.55
N ARG A 894 10.55 -20.47 11.45
CA ARG A 894 11.85 -20.32 10.80
C ARG A 894 11.92 -19.09 9.87
N HIS A 895 13.00 -18.33 9.99
CA HIS A 895 13.40 -17.23 9.11
C HIS A 895 14.85 -17.41 8.64
N VAL A 896 15.13 -17.00 7.41
CA VAL A 896 16.48 -16.99 6.84
C VAL A 896 16.70 -15.65 6.16
N LEU A 897 17.75 -14.95 6.55
CA LEU A 897 18.11 -13.64 6.03
C LEU A 897 19.63 -13.45 6.01
N SER A 898 20.11 -12.65 5.09
CA SER A 898 21.53 -12.38 4.89
C SER A 898 21.80 -10.88 4.89
N TYR A 899 22.90 -10.47 5.50
CA TYR A 899 23.39 -9.10 5.43
C TYR A 899 24.92 -9.06 5.39
N SER A 900 25.46 -7.99 4.85
CA SER A 900 26.89 -7.81 4.63
C SER A 900 27.36 -6.52 5.28
N LEU A 901 28.50 -6.58 5.97
CA LEU A 901 29.23 -5.40 6.45
C LEU A 901 30.33 -5.07 5.44
N VAL A 902 30.36 -3.82 4.95
CA VAL A 902 31.30 -3.35 3.94
C VAL A 902 32.11 -2.17 4.49
N PRO A 903 33.30 -2.43 5.07
CA PRO A 903 34.26 -1.40 5.46
C PRO A 903 34.77 -0.58 4.27
N GLY A 904 35.23 0.65 4.52
CA GLY A 904 35.76 1.54 3.47
C GLY A 904 34.76 1.94 2.37
N ALA A 905 33.47 1.63 2.53
CA ALA A 905 32.48 1.76 1.48
C ALA A 905 32.15 3.22 1.14
N ARG A 906 32.04 3.49 -0.16
CA ARG A 906 31.34 4.65 -0.72
C ARG A 906 29.90 4.25 -1.09
N ILE A 907 29.08 5.22 -1.48
CA ILE A 907 27.72 4.97 -1.99
C ILE A 907 27.74 3.99 -3.18
N ALA A 908 28.71 4.09 -4.09
CA ALA A 908 28.85 3.15 -5.20
C ALA A 908 29.02 1.70 -4.74
N ASP A 909 29.80 1.49 -3.68
CA ASP A 909 30.09 0.16 -3.12
C ASP A 909 28.88 -0.39 -2.35
N ALA A 910 28.10 0.49 -1.70
CA ALA A 910 26.82 0.15 -1.08
C ALA A 910 25.77 -0.28 -2.11
N VAL A 911 25.63 0.47 -3.22
CA VAL A 911 24.73 0.12 -4.34
C VAL A 911 25.12 -1.22 -4.96
N ARG A 912 26.41 -1.41 -5.27
CA ARG A 912 26.96 -2.67 -5.79
C ARG A 912 26.60 -3.85 -4.88
N THR A 913 26.89 -3.72 -3.59
CA THR A 913 26.64 -4.79 -2.60
C THR A 913 25.15 -5.05 -2.41
N GLY A 914 24.31 -4.01 -2.46
CA GLY A 914 22.85 -4.15 -2.46
C GLY A 914 22.35 -5.06 -3.57
N TYR A 915 22.81 -4.85 -4.81
CA TYR A 915 22.51 -5.77 -5.92
C TYR A 915 23.16 -7.15 -5.72
N ASP A 916 24.40 -7.24 -5.25
CA ASP A 916 25.10 -8.53 -5.10
C ASP A 916 24.37 -9.49 -4.17
N VAL A 917 23.90 -8.97 -3.04
CA VAL A 917 23.19 -9.75 -2.01
C VAL A 917 21.82 -10.22 -2.52
N ASN A 918 21.21 -9.50 -3.47
CA ASN A 918 19.86 -9.78 -3.96
C ASN A 918 19.81 -10.48 -5.34
N LEU A 919 20.88 -10.41 -6.13
CA LEU A 919 21.03 -11.05 -7.46
C LEU A 919 22.23 -12.01 -7.50
N PRO A 920 22.26 -13.07 -6.66
CA PRO A 920 23.36 -14.04 -6.65
C PRO A 920 23.62 -14.64 -8.03
N LEU A 921 24.86 -15.04 -8.31
CA LEU A 921 25.16 -15.81 -9.53
C LEU A 921 24.29 -17.07 -9.54
N ARG A 922 23.62 -17.32 -10.67
CA ARG A 922 22.81 -18.53 -10.87
C ARG A 922 23.57 -19.52 -11.72
N GLU A 923 23.77 -20.72 -11.19
CA GLU A 923 24.26 -21.85 -11.97
C GLU A 923 23.08 -22.57 -12.64
N VAL A 924 23.17 -22.76 -13.96
CA VAL A 924 22.16 -23.44 -14.78
C VAL A 924 22.81 -24.34 -15.83
N ASP A 925 22.02 -25.24 -16.42
CA ASP A 925 22.38 -25.90 -17.68
C ASP A 925 22.07 -24.96 -18.85
N GLY A 926 23.04 -24.76 -19.74
CA GLY A 926 22.95 -23.83 -20.85
C GLY A 926 23.90 -24.18 -22.01
N PRO A 927 23.99 -23.33 -23.05
CA PRO A 927 24.81 -23.62 -24.22
C PRO A 927 26.31 -23.49 -23.93
N ALA A 928 27.13 -24.17 -24.73
CA ALA A 928 28.59 -24.01 -24.72
C ALA A 928 29.05 -22.68 -25.34
N GLU A 929 28.26 -22.11 -26.26
CA GLU A 929 28.50 -20.79 -26.83
C GLU A 929 27.43 -19.82 -26.32
N LEU A 930 27.83 -18.81 -25.55
CA LEU A 930 26.92 -17.87 -24.91
C LEU A 930 26.75 -16.60 -25.75
N PRO A 931 25.52 -16.05 -25.84
CA PRO A 931 25.32 -14.75 -26.46
C PRO A 931 25.96 -13.65 -25.61
N GLN A 932 26.31 -12.54 -26.26
CA GLN A 932 26.70 -11.33 -25.55
C GLN A 932 25.51 -10.74 -24.79
N ALA A 933 25.78 -10.06 -23.67
CA ALA A 933 24.78 -9.34 -22.90
C ALA A 933 23.96 -8.42 -23.84
N PRO A 934 22.61 -8.44 -23.77
CA PRO A 934 21.77 -7.67 -24.68
C PRO A 934 22.05 -6.17 -24.60
N VAL A 935 22.39 -5.69 -23.40
CA VAL A 935 22.74 -4.30 -23.12
C VAL A 935 23.86 -4.27 -22.09
N THR A 936 24.86 -3.41 -22.32
CA THR A 936 25.88 -3.06 -21.34
C THR A 936 25.95 -1.55 -21.17
N VAL A 937 26.18 -1.09 -19.94
CA VAL A 937 26.29 0.33 -19.62
C VAL A 937 27.71 0.61 -19.12
N THR A 938 28.34 1.62 -19.71
CA THR A 938 29.65 2.13 -19.28
C THR A 938 29.51 3.58 -18.85
N GLY A 939 30.24 3.99 -17.81
CA GLY A 939 30.15 5.32 -17.21
C GLY A 939 30.10 5.26 -15.68
N SER A 940 30.29 6.41 -15.03
CA SER A 940 30.23 6.51 -13.56
C SER A 940 28.87 7.05 -13.12
N GLY A 941 28.24 6.42 -12.13
CA GLY A 941 26.99 6.87 -11.51
C GLY A 941 25.71 6.30 -12.11
N ALA A 942 25.77 5.74 -13.32
CA ALA A 942 24.61 5.16 -14.00
C ALA A 942 24.47 3.66 -13.70
N THR A 943 23.28 3.26 -13.27
CA THR A 943 22.92 1.87 -12.96
C THR A 943 21.83 1.38 -13.90
N LEU A 944 22.00 0.19 -14.48
CA LEU A 944 21.00 -0.46 -15.31
C LEU A 944 19.92 -1.11 -14.45
N GLU A 945 18.66 -0.71 -14.61
CA GLU A 945 17.54 -1.25 -13.83
C GLU A 945 16.68 -2.28 -14.59
N ALA A 946 16.40 -2.06 -15.87
CA ALA A 946 15.54 -2.96 -16.63
C ALA A 946 16.03 -3.11 -18.07
N VAL A 947 15.96 -4.35 -18.58
CA VAL A 947 16.13 -4.71 -19.99
C VAL A 947 15.03 -5.71 -20.32
N LYS A 948 14.11 -5.29 -21.17
CA LYS A 948 12.92 -6.09 -21.53
C LYS A 948 12.48 -5.79 -22.95
N LEU A 949 11.60 -6.61 -23.53
CA LEU A 949 10.89 -6.23 -24.76
C LEU A 949 9.75 -5.23 -24.48
N ALA A 950 9.43 -4.41 -25.49
CA ALA A 950 8.35 -3.43 -25.45
C ALA A 950 6.97 -4.11 -25.29
N GLN A 951 6.09 -3.48 -24.53
CA GLN A 951 4.77 -4.03 -24.17
C GLN A 951 3.82 -4.18 -25.36
N ASP A 952 4.01 -3.37 -26.39
CA ASP A 952 3.20 -3.39 -27.62
C ASP A 952 3.51 -4.57 -28.55
N GLY A 953 4.49 -5.41 -28.20
CA GLY A 953 4.87 -6.58 -29.00
C GLY A 953 5.64 -6.25 -30.28
N SER A 954 6.11 -5.01 -30.44
CA SER A 954 6.93 -4.58 -31.59
C SER A 954 8.25 -5.35 -31.73
N GLY A 955 8.74 -5.94 -30.62
CA GLY A 955 10.06 -6.55 -30.54
C GLY A 955 11.19 -5.58 -30.23
N ASP A 956 10.87 -4.29 -30.03
CA ASP A 956 11.82 -3.28 -29.57
C ASP A 956 12.29 -3.57 -28.14
N VAL A 957 13.49 -3.09 -27.80
CA VAL A 957 14.06 -3.29 -26.45
C VAL A 957 13.88 -2.03 -25.63
N VAL A 958 13.26 -2.17 -24.46
CA VAL A 958 13.13 -1.09 -23.47
C VAL A 958 14.24 -1.24 -22.45
N VAL A 959 14.99 -0.16 -22.26
CA VAL A 959 16.09 -0.06 -21.30
C VAL A 959 15.79 1.05 -20.29
N ARG A 960 15.93 0.75 -19.00
CA ARG A 960 15.83 1.73 -17.93
C ARG A 960 17.16 1.86 -17.20
N VAL A 961 17.69 3.08 -17.13
CA VAL A 961 18.88 3.42 -16.35
C VAL A 961 18.54 4.51 -15.35
N TYR A 962 19.24 4.55 -14.22
CA TYR A 962 19.10 5.63 -13.25
C TYR A 962 20.44 6.04 -12.66
N GLU A 963 20.52 7.27 -12.13
CA GLU A 963 21.69 7.75 -11.41
C GLU A 963 21.57 7.44 -9.91
N ALA A 964 22.52 6.69 -9.35
CA ALA A 964 22.36 6.14 -8.00
C ALA A 964 23.08 6.93 -6.88
N TRP A 965 23.99 7.84 -7.24
CA TRP A 965 24.95 8.44 -6.29
C TRP A 965 24.57 9.87 -5.87
N GLY A 966 23.56 10.49 -6.49
CA GLY A 966 23.21 11.89 -6.26
C GLY A 966 24.14 12.86 -6.99
N ALA A 967 24.73 12.44 -8.10
CA ALA A 967 25.68 13.23 -8.89
C ALA A 967 25.25 13.32 -10.36
N ARG A 968 25.91 14.18 -11.15
CA ARG A 968 25.72 14.14 -12.61
C ARG A 968 26.49 12.95 -13.18
N ALA A 969 25.83 12.16 -14.01
CA ALA A 969 26.44 11.02 -14.69
C ALA A 969 26.41 11.20 -16.21
N LYS A 970 27.40 10.59 -16.88
CA LYS A 970 27.40 10.39 -18.33
C LYS A 970 27.75 8.94 -18.58
N GLY A 971 27.08 8.33 -19.56
CA GLY A 971 27.32 6.95 -19.90
C GLY A 971 27.11 6.66 -21.38
N VAL A 972 27.54 5.46 -21.76
CA VAL A 972 27.34 4.88 -23.08
C VAL A 972 26.74 3.51 -22.91
N LEU A 973 25.59 3.30 -23.54
CA LEU A 973 24.87 2.05 -23.65
C LEU A 973 25.31 1.35 -24.95
N ARG A 974 25.76 0.10 -24.87
CA ARG A 974 26.07 -0.74 -26.03
C ARG A 974 25.15 -1.96 -26.07
N THR A 975 24.74 -2.35 -27.26
CA THR A 975 23.83 -3.47 -27.50
C THR A 975 24.54 -4.60 -28.24
N SER A 976 24.07 -5.84 -28.03
CA SER A 976 24.53 -7.00 -28.83
C SER A 976 23.78 -7.17 -30.16
N PHE A 977 22.83 -6.27 -30.44
CA PHE A 977 22.01 -6.23 -31.65
C PHE A 977 22.09 -4.83 -32.29
N PRO A 978 21.89 -4.72 -33.62
CA PRO A 978 21.92 -3.43 -34.29
C PRO A 978 20.69 -2.57 -33.92
N VAL A 979 20.93 -1.30 -33.60
CA VAL A 979 19.91 -0.32 -33.22
C VAL A 979 19.65 0.60 -34.40
N ALA A 980 18.40 0.66 -34.86
CA ALA A 980 17.96 1.59 -35.90
C ALA A 980 17.65 2.97 -35.33
N GLU A 981 17.05 3.02 -34.15
CA GLU A 981 16.63 4.25 -33.49
C GLU A 981 16.70 4.09 -31.97
N ALA A 982 17.08 5.14 -31.26
CA ALA A 982 17.07 5.21 -29.80
C ALA A 982 16.26 6.41 -29.34
N THR A 983 15.13 6.16 -28.68
CA THR A 983 14.13 7.18 -28.35
C THR A 983 13.91 7.24 -26.85
N VAL A 984 13.92 8.46 -26.30
CA VAL A 984 13.52 8.69 -24.90
C VAL A 984 12.01 8.51 -24.78
N VAL A 985 11.58 7.66 -23.85
CA VAL A 985 10.17 7.33 -23.62
C VAL A 985 9.77 7.61 -22.18
N ASP A 986 8.47 7.76 -21.94
CA ASP A 986 7.91 7.79 -20.60
C ASP A 986 7.82 6.38 -19.98
N LEU A 987 7.23 6.26 -18.78
CA LEU A 987 7.12 4.94 -18.13
C LEU A 987 6.24 3.95 -18.91
N LEU A 988 5.27 4.45 -19.69
CA LEU A 988 4.35 3.67 -20.52
C LEU A 988 4.95 3.34 -21.90
N GLU A 989 6.22 3.67 -22.13
CA GLU A 989 6.97 3.40 -23.36
C GLU A 989 6.50 4.26 -24.55
N ASP A 990 5.70 5.29 -24.29
CA ASP A 990 5.31 6.29 -25.26
C ASP A 990 6.46 7.29 -25.50
N PRO A 991 6.70 7.76 -26.74
CA PRO A 991 7.70 8.78 -27.02
C PRO A 991 7.51 10.04 -26.15
N ALA A 992 8.61 10.51 -25.55
CA ALA A 992 8.59 11.67 -24.68
C ALA A 992 8.06 12.92 -25.41
N ARG A 993 7.04 13.56 -24.83
CA ARG A 993 6.41 14.77 -25.39
C ARG A 993 6.99 16.03 -24.77
N GLU A 994 7.10 17.10 -25.55
CA GLU A 994 7.57 18.40 -25.06
C GLU A 994 6.78 18.86 -23.82
N GLY A 995 7.48 19.35 -22.80
CA GLY A 995 6.88 19.78 -21.53
C GLY A 995 6.64 18.67 -20.49
N THR A 996 6.83 17.39 -20.84
CA THR A 996 6.75 16.27 -19.88
C THR A 996 8.05 16.08 -19.10
N ALA A 997 8.01 15.29 -18.01
CA ALA A 997 9.22 14.95 -17.26
C ALA A 997 10.18 14.08 -18.09
N ALA A 998 9.67 13.13 -18.86
CA ALA A 998 10.47 12.25 -19.71
C ALA A 998 11.27 13.03 -20.77
N ALA A 999 10.73 14.14 -21.29
CA ALA A 999 11.42 14.98 -22.28
C ALA A 999 12.67 15.72 -21.73
N ARG A 1000 12.95 15.62 -20.42
CA ARG A 1000 14.20 16.11 -19.82
C ARG A 1000 15.38 15.17 -20.07
N GLY A 1001 15.09 13.91 -20.39
CA GLY A 1001 16.09 12.87 -20.64
C GLY A 1001 16.96 13.21 -21.84
N VAL A 1002 18.26 12.92 -21.74
CA VAL A 1002 19.24 13.21 -22.79
C VAL A 1002 19.88 11.91 -23.25
N ALA A 1003 19.55 11.48 -24.47
CA ALA A 1003 20.17 10.35 -25.14
C ALA A 1003 20.28 10.58 -26.65
N SER A 1004 21.29 9.97 -27.27
CA SER A 1004 21.51 10.03 -28.72
C SER A 1004 22.21 8.78 -29.23
N LEU A 1005 21.74 8.24 -30.35
CA LEU A 1005 22.45 7.21 -31.11
C LEU A 1005 23.73 7.80 -31.72
N LEU A 1006 24.86 7.11 -31.54
CA LEU A 1006 26.18 7.51 -32.00
C LEU A 1006 26.55 6.77 -33.29
N ASP A 1007 27.55 7.28 -34.01
CA ASP A 1007 28.01 6.71 -35.30
C ASP A 1007 28.51 5.26 -35.19
N ASP A 1008 28.94 4.84 -34.00
CA ASP A 1008 29.39 3.47 -33.71
C ASP A 1008 28.24 2.51 -33.33
N GLY A 1009 26.99 2.99 -33.39
CA GLY A 1009 25.78 2.23 -33.04
C GLY A 1009 25.47 2.17 -31.55
N SER A 1010 26.30 2.79 -30.69
CA SER A 1010 26.03 2.89 -29.25
C SER A 1010 25.14 4.09 -28.92
N VAL A 1011 24.53 4.11 -27.73
CA VAL A 1011 23.67 5.21 -27.27
C VAL A 1011 24.36 5.98 -26.15
N GLY A 1012 24.78 7.21 -26.43
CA GLY A 1012 25.32 8.11 -25.43
C GLY A 1012 24.19 8.78 -24.63
N PHE A 1013 24.33 8.91 -23.32
CA PHE A 1013 23.34 9.56 -22.46
C PHE A 1013 23.97 10.36 -21.31
N ALA A 1014 23.19 11.27 -20.73
CA ALA A 1014 23.55 12.03 -19.53
C ALA A 1014 22.40 12.04 -18.53
N LEU A 1015 22.73 11.95 -17.24
CA LEU A 1015 21.79 11.97 -16.13
C LEU A 1015 22.12 13.09 -15.14
N ARG A 1016 21.08 13.73 -14.62
CA ARG A 1016 21.12 14.58 -13.43
C ARG A 1016 21.16 13.70 -12.17
N PRO A 1017 21.46 14.28 -11.00
CA PRO A 1017 21.36 13.57 -9.73
C PRO A 1017 20.01 12.84 -9.61
N PHE A 1018 20.08 11.54 -9.33
CA PHE A 1018 18.92 10.67 -9.16
C PHE A 1018 17.94 10.56 -10.35
N GLU A 1019 18.33 11.00 -11.55
CA GLU A 1019 17.45 10.94 -12.73
C GLU A 1019 17.28 9.50 -13.23
N VAL A 1020 16.03 9.13 -13.48
CA VAL A 1020 15.61 7.89 -14.16
C VAL A 1020 15.36 8.19 -15.63
N LEU A 1021 16.00 7.42 -16.50
CA LEU A 1021 15.89 7.52 -17.95
C LEU A 1021 15.40 6.21 -18.55
N SER A 1022 14.34 6.28 -19.35
CA SER A 1022 13.83 5.17 -20.15
C SER A 1022 14.09 5.39 -21.62
N LEU A 1023 14.63 4.36 -22.27
CA LEU A 1023 14.96 4.35 -23.69
C LEU A 1023 14.22 3.19 -24.36
N ARG A 1024 13.64 3.45 -25.53
CA ARG A 1024 13.15 2.45 -26.47
C ARG A 1024 14.14 2.35 -27.62
N LEU A 1025 14.67 1.16 -27.84
CA LEU A 1025 15.66 0.86 -28.87
C LEU A 1025 14.98 0.05 -29.99
N ALA A 1026 14.74 0.70 -31.11
CA ALA A 1026 14.19 0.06 -32.29
C ALA A 1026 15.27 -0.81 -32.94
N ARG A 1027 14.91 -2.05 -33.29
CA ARG A 1027 15.83 -3.01 -33.92
C ARG A 1027 15.97 -2.72 -35.42
N ALA A 1028 17.19 -2.88 -35.95
CA ALA A 1028 17.48 -2.72 -37.38
C ALA A 1028 17.20 -3.97 -38.22
#